data_AF-A0A2V9AKT7-F1
#
_entry.id   AF-A0A2V9AKT7-F1
#
_cell.length_a   1.000
_cell.length_b   1.000
_cell.length_c   1.000
_cell.angle_alpha   90.00
_cell.angle_beta   90.00
_cell.angle_gamma   90.00
#
_symmetry.space_group_name_H-M   'P 1'
#
loop_
_entity.id
_entity.type
_entity.pdbx_description
1 polymer ?
#
loop_
_entity_poly.entity_id
_entity_poly.type
_entity_poly.pdbx_seq_one_letter_code
_entity_poly.pdbx_strand_id
1 'polypeptide(L)'
;MNKPEFLVLALILCRVTSFSSVKRASAQEAAPAMVILNEAGLPSADSPAFPRPLLEKAIPGARFVSAKELGSLLTEPSTRLLVLPYGSAFPEQSWSAIHAFVDHGGDLLVLGGRPFTRAAYHDDSGWHLRDYSVRFIRQLSMDQFQATPGSADMEFQNNPDVTISLPRFSWQRAFSPILRLSAVDLYNRGGSAGSIDARLDPLAWGVKGGRKMAAPAMEIDHLRNAFDGGRWIFLTAELDSQFLSNNDAVNLIRTLAERARRGSEEFTARPTLPLYLPGEPVEVEVRWHAAEKPSGPLTLRISEFPEGQPSQRQAQTANLAAQQVILFSSAKEKGFHVVQAELLDGNTVRATYRSGFWIRDPEFLRSGPHLTVNHDFFELDGHPLAVVGTTYMSSEVQRLYFDHPNVFVWDRDMAQIQDAGLNMLRTGWWTGWDKFCDENGQPYERTLRTLEAYLMTAHKHGLPVQFNFFAFLPEVLGGVNPYLDPHALRKQQTLVSTVVERFHDVPFLAWDLINEPSISQHLWQTRPNGDPAEMAAWNQWLSKRYRDRAALAAAWNVPPDSIEGSISLPGELEFSSRGMYVGHNSLRVYDYFLFAQETFLDWVRAMREKIRGTGSQQLITVGQDEGGVRDRLSPAFYGSAVDFTTNHSWWGNDSLLWDSLTAKQPGETMLIQETGLQREINLDETARFTPEEEALLFERKVALSFVQGSGAIEWLWNTNSYMTEANEAPIGALRADATEKPEATVMRDFASLARSLRSHLQNPRQPSIAVVTSQAAQFSVLADLQLEAQQKAVRALAYGLHVTPYVIAENQIAKLGAPQLAILPSPQSLNENTWQALLAYVKAGGNLLITGAISRNEHWQFRDRPHDLGLRTQLEPQSYRSAEILLQGKTIPLSFDQQKQFSLEALRFGDGSTWKEIPLGQGRVFWSSYSAELADGLDAATSIYSYLLTTVKIKPAFELQSAVPPGVLISATELQDSVLYILESENEEDAAIDLRDSATDAPLALKLPAQHAALALIGKKEKAVVARYGF
;
A
#
# COMPACT_ATOMS: atom_id res chain seq x y z
N MET A 1 8.61 -36.86 36.73
CA MET A 1 9.15 -37.11 38.08
C MET A 1 9.68 -35.79 38.64
N ASN A 2 9.37 -35.52 39.91
CA ASN A 2 9.87 -34.48 40.83
C ASN A 2 9.29 -33.04 40.74
N LYS A 3 8.44 -32.74 41.74
CA LYS A 3 8.15 -31.41 42.34
C LYS A 3 9.37 -30.89 43.13
N PRO A 4 9.42 -29.60 43.55
CA PRO A 4 8.87 -29.13 44.85
C PRO A 4 8.13 -27.76 44.73
N GLU A 5 7.06 -27.43 45.47
CA GLU A 5 6.85 -27.12 46.91
C GLU A 5 7.21 -25.68 47.38
N PHE A 6 6.12 -24.95 47.68
CA PHE A 6 5.84 -23.83 48.59
C PHE A 6 6.90 -23.27 49.55
N LEU A 7 6.87 -21.93 49.71
CA LEU A 7 6.97 -21.28 51.02
C LEU A 7 6.07 -20.03 51.09
N VAL A 8 5.09 -20.05 52.00
CA VAL A 8 4.22 -18.92 52.39
C VAL A 8 4.78 -18.33 53.68
N LEU A 9 4.97 -17.02 53.72
CA LEU A 9 5.27 -16.29 54.96
C LEU A 9 4.13 -15.31 55.26
N ALA A 10 3.38 -15.61 56.32
CA ALA A 10 2.41 -14.71 56.93
C ALA A 10 3.11 -13.81 57.95
N LEU A 11 2.82 -12.51 57.94
CA LEU A 11 3.20 -11.60 59.02
C LEU A 11 2.01 -10.71 59.38
N ILE A 12 1.47 -11.01 60.55
CA ILE A 12 0.47 -10.26 61.30
C ILE A 12 1.17 -9.07 61.95
N LEU A 13 0.65 -7.85 61.78
CA LEU A 13 1.03 -6.72 62.62
C LEU A 13 -0.20 -5.92 63.07
N CYS A 14 -0.32 -5.85 64.39
CA CYS A 14 -1.38 -5.20 65.15
C CYS A 14 -1.39 -3.68 64.98
N ARG A 15 -2.62 -3.14 64.95
CA ARG A 15 -2.93 -1.71 65.10
C ARG A 15 -2.60 -1.22 66.51
N VAL A 16 -1.93 -0.07 66.60
CA VAL A 16 -2.09 0.88 67.70
C VAL A 16 -2.25 2.27 67.10
N THR A 17 -3.44 2.84 67.28
CA THR A 17 -3.78 4.22 66.94
C THR A 17 -3.24 5.18 68.00
N SER A 18 -2.55 6.24 67.58
CA SER A 18 -2.31 7.42 68.41
C SER A 18 -2.62 8.66 67.58
N PHE A 19 -3.66 9.37 67.99
CA PHE A 19 -4.05 10.67 67.46
C PHE A 19 -3.01 11.72 67.86
N SER A 20 -2.45 12.43 66.88
CA SER A 20 -1.82 13.73 67.12
C SER A 20 -2.17 14.68 65.97
N SER A 21 -2.89 15.73 66.34
CA SER A 21 -3.30 16.84 65.51
C SER A 21 -2.10 17.74 65.18
N VAL A 22 -1.71 17.78 63.91
CA VAL A 22 -0.78 18.79 63.38
C VAL A 22 -1.49 19.63 62.33
N LYS A 23 -1.43 20.94 62.55
CA LYS A 23 -2.04 22.00 61.75
C LYS A 23 -1.64 21.87 60.28
N ARG A 24 -2.64 21.87 59.38
CA ARG A 24 -2.44 22.17 57.96
C ARG A 24 -1.87 23.60 57.85
N ALA A 25 -0.58 23.71 57.56
CA ALA A 25 -0.08 24.87 56.85
C ALA A 25 -0.73 24.84 55.47
N SER A 26 -1.34 25.95 55.05
CA SER A 26 -1.75 26.15 53.67
C SER A 26 -0.49 26.11 52.81
N ALA A 27 -0.24 24.97 52.18
CA ALA A 27 0.59 24.94 50.98
C ALA A 27 -0.17 25.78 49.96
N GLN A 28 0.32 26.99 49.73
CA GLN A 28 -0.01 27.75 48.55
C GLN A 28 0.52 26.87 47.40
N GLU A 29 -0.37 26.11 46.74
CA GLU A 29 -0.02 25.33 45.55
C GLU A 29 0.58 26.32 44.56
N ALA A 30 1.90 26.32 44.44
CA ALA A 30 2.59 27.04 43.38
C ALA A 30 2.09 26.41 42.08
N ALA A 31 1.46 27.22 41.22
CA ALA A 31 1.01 26.75 39.92
C ALA A 31 2.18 26.04 39.22
N PRO A 32 1.93 24.92 38.52
CA PRO A 32 2.99 24.20 37.81
C PRO A 32 3.76 25.17 36.91
N ALA A 33 5.09 25.11 36.99
CA ALA A 33 5.99 26.04 36.33
C ALA A 33 6.00 25.76 34.82
N MET A 34 5.64 26.78 34.03
CA MET A 34 5.91 26.82 32.60
C MET A 34 7.33 27.31 32.39
N VAL A 35 8.16 26.54 31.70
CA VAL A 35 9.56 26.87 31.41
C VAL A 35 9.68 27.29 29.95
N ILE A 36 10.29 28.44 29.70
CA ILE A 36 10.52 28.97 28.36
C ILE A 36 12.02 29.08 28.12
N LEU A 37 12.53 28.41 27.09
CA LEU A 37 13.91 28.59 26.67
C LEU A 37 14.10 30.02 26.14
N ASN A 38 15.06 30.74 26.71
CA ASN A 38 15.46 32.07 26.27
C ASN A 38 16.98 32.21 26.36
N GLU A 39 17.66 31.91 25.26
CA GLU A 39 19.11 31.87 25.17
C GLU A 39 19.62 32.97 24.25
N ALA A 40 20.59 33.75 24.71
CA ALA A 40 21.11 34.86 23.93
C ALA A 40 21.98 34.34 22.79
N GLY A 41 21.70 34.79 21.57
CA GLY A 41 22.47 34.42 20.37
C GLY A 41 22.16 33.03 19.82
N LEU A 42 21.26 32.25 20.43
CA LEU A 42 20.80 30.97 19.86
C LEU A 42 20.08 31.24 18.52
N PRO A 43 20.54 30.67 17.40
CA PRO A 43 19.92 30.87 16.10
C PRO A 43 18.55 30.18 16.03
N SER A 44 17.64 30.76 15.25
CA SER A 44 16.37 30.13 14.85
C SER A 44 16.50 29.53 13.44
N ALA A 45 15.62 28.58 13.11
CA ALA A 45 15.60 27.95 11.79
C ALA A 45 14.16 27.66 11.33
N ASP A 46 13.91 27.79 10.02
CA ASP A 46 12.62 27.68 9.33
C ASP A 46 11.48 28.59 9.83
N SER A 47 11.65 29.30 10.94
CA SER A 47 10.73 30.32 11.44
C SER A 47 11.50 31.28 12.35
N PRO A 48 11.19 32.58 12.35
CA PRO A 48 11.83 33.55 13.24
C PRO A 48 11.54 33.24 14.71
N ALA A 49 12.52 33.52 15.58
CA ALA A 49 12.36 33.35 17.02
C ALA A 49 11.33 34.34 17.60
N PHE A 50 10.51 33.87 18.55
CA PHE A 50 9.57 34.74 19.24
C PHE A 50 10.28 35.66 20.24
N PRO A 51 10.08 37.00 20.17
CA PRO A 51 10.73 37.92 21.09
C PRO A 51 10.31 37.71 22.54
N ARG A 52 11.28 37.76 23.47
CA ARG A 52 11.03 37.64 24.92
C ARG A 52 9.91 38.55 25.45
N PRO A 53 9.84 39.86 25.12
CA PRO A 53 8.75 40.71 25.64
C PRO A 53 7.35 40.24 25.22
N LEU A 54 7.24 39.61 24.05
CA LEU A 54 5.98 39.04 23.58
C LEU A 54 5.62 37.79 24.39
N LEU A 55 6.59 36.90 24.62
CA LEU A 55 6.42 35.69 25.43
C LEU A 55 6.03 36.02 26.87
N GLU A 56 6.65 37.05 27.48
CA GLU A 56 6.31 37.54 28.83
C GLU A 56 4.86 38.03 28.91
N LYS A 57 4.35 38.67 27.85
CA LYS A 57 2.97 39.12 27.75
C LYS A 57 1.98 37.97 27.46
N ALA A 58 2.40 36.98 26.69
CA ALA A 58 1.57 35.83 26.32
C ALA A 58 1.40 34.86 27.50
N ILE A 59 2.48 34.58 28.21
CA ILE A 59 2.56 33.55 29.26
C ILE A 59 3.07 34.20 30.57
N PRO A 60 2.24 34.98 31.26
CA PRO A 60 2.64 35.64 32.49
C PRO A 60 2.98 34.60 33.58
N GLY A 61 4.08 34.83 34.30
CA GLY A 61 4.54 33.93 35.37
C GLY A 61 5.40 32.75 34.91
N ALA A 62 5.67 32.63 33.61
CA ALA A 62 6.61 31.63 33.10
C ALA A 62 8.06 31.91 33.53
N ARG A 63 8.83 30.83 33.73
CA ARG A 63 10.25 30.89 34.08
C ARG A 63 11.08 30.87 32.79
N PHE A 64 11.78 31.96 32.52
CA PHE A 64 12.70 32.09 31.38
C PHE A 64 14.08 31.57 31.75
N VAL A 65 14.65 30.69 30.93
CA VAL A 65 15.85 29.91 31.29
C VAL A 65 16.87 29.87 30.14
N SER A 66 18.16 29.84 30.49
CA SER A 66 19.23 29.59 29.52
C SER A 66 19.32 28.12 29.13
N ALA A 67 20.00 27.80 28.03
CA ALA A 67 20.28 26.43 27.60
C ALA A 67 21.04 25.62 28.67
N LYS A 68 21.89 26.29 29.46
CA LYS A 68 22.65 25.68 30.55
C LYS A 68 21.77 25.32 31.76
N GLU A 69 20.77 26.14 32.07
CA GLU A 69 19.87 25.91 33.20
C GLU A 69 18.74 24.94 32.87
N LEU A 70 18.37 24.85 31.59
CA LEU A 70 17.23 24.07 31.10
C LEU A 70 17.19 22.66 31.67
N GLY A 71 18.30 21.92 31.59
CA GLY A 71 18.34 20.53 32.03
C GLY A 71 17.98 20.33 33.51
N SER A 72 18.41 21.24 34.39
CA SER A 72 18.08 21.14 35.83
C SER A 72 16.60 21.36 36.09
N LEU A 73 15.96 22.27 35.36
CA LEU A 73 14.56 22.66 35.58
C LEU A 73 13.57 21.69 35.00
N LEU A 74 13.94 21.02 33.91
CA LEU A 74 13.16 19.93 33.34
C LEU A 74 13.08 18.70 34.25
N THR A 75 13.96 18.58 35.26
CA THR A 75 13.86 17.53 36.29
C THR A 75 13.02 17.92 37.50
N GLU A 76 12.61 19.19 37.64
CA GLU A 76 11.75 19.62 38.73
C GLU A 76 10.32 19.07 38.51
N PRO A 77 9.72 18.33 39.47
CA PRO A 77 8.36 17.78 39.31
C PRO A 77 7.27 18.84 39.10
N SER A 78 7.55 20.09 39.48
CA SER A 78 6.64 21.22 39.25
C SER A 78 6.65 21.72 37.80
N THR A 79 7.67 21.39 37.01
CA THR A 79 7.75 21.80 35.61
C THR A 79 6.84 20.93 34.78
N ARG A 80 5.78 21.51 34.22
CA ARG A 80 4.79 20.76 33.43
C ARG A 80 4.91 20.98 31.92
N LEU A 81 5.26 22.20 31.51
CA LEU A 81 5.30 22.63 30.11
C LEU A 81 6.66 23.24 29.77
N LEU A 82 7.28 22.73 28.71
CA LEU A 82 8.44 23.34 28.03
C LEU A 82 7.98 24.10 26.79
N VAL A 83 8.36 25.37 26.66
CA VAL A 83 8.14 26.19 25.47
C VAL A 83 9.47 26.46 24.75
N LEU A 84 9.52 26.12 23.46
CA LEU A 84 10.67 26.34 22.57
C LEU A 84 10.32 27.38 21.49
N PRO A 85 10.83 28.62 21.59
CA PRO A 85 10.45 29.71 20.70
C PRO A 85 11.36 29.92 19.48
N TYR A 86 12.19 28.94 19.07
CA TYR A 86 13.27 29.10 18.06
C TYR A 86 13.00 28.39 16.72
N GLY A 87 11.74 28.12 16.38
CA GLY A 87 11.39 27.36 15.19
C GLY A 87 11.89 25.91 15.25
N SER A 88 12.57 25.46 14.21
CA SER A 88 13.19 24.11 14.14
C SER A 88 14.38 23.92 15.07
N ALA A 89 14.90 25.01 15.66
CA ALA A 89 16.17 25.01 16.37
C ALA A 89 16.04 24.74 17.87
N PHE A 90 17.03 24.04 18.42
CA PHE A 90 17.12 23.73 19.85
C PHE A 90 18.58 23.50 20.26
N PRO A 91 18.96 23.72 21.53
CA PRO A 91 20.32 23.50 22.00
C PRO A 91 20.67 22.00 22.06
N GLU A 92 21.67 21.58 21.27
CA GLU A 92 22.10 20.18 21.12
C GLU A 92 22.50 19.56 22.46
N GLN A 93 23.21 20.31 23.31
CA GLN A 93 23.64 19.85 24.63
C GLN A 93 22.49 19.56 25.60
N SER A 94 21.30 20.14 25.37
CA SER A 94 20.13 19.93 26.23
C SER A 94 19.26 18.76 25.77
N TRP A 95 19.56 18.12 24.64
CA TRP A 95 18.71 17.08 24.05
C TRP A 95 18.35 15.96 25.03
N SER A 96 19.34 15.39 25.73
CA SER A 96 19.08 14.29 26.67
C SER A 96 18.10 14.68 27.78
N ALA A 97 18.15 15.93 28.25
CA ALA A 97 17.21 16.42 29.26
C ALA A 97 15.81 16.69 28.68
N ILE A 98 15.74 17.24 27.45
CA ILE A 98 14.46 17.45 26.74
C ILE A 98 13.78 16.11 26.47
N HIS A 99 14.52 15.14 25.93
CA HIS A 99 14.01 13.80 25.65
C HIS A 99 13.52 13.12 26.94
N ALA A 100 14.33 13.13 28.01
CA ALA A 100 13.91 12.57 29.29
C ALA A 100 12.65 13.27 29.84
N PHE A 101 12.54 14.59 29.71
CA PHE A 101 11.36 15.32 30.16
C PHE A 101 10.08 14.87 29.45
N VAL A 102 10.12 14.77 28.12
CA VAL A 102 8.95 14.32 27.36
C VAL A 102 8.66 12.83 27.56
N ASP A 103 9.69 11.99 27.74
CA ASP A 103 9.57 10.56 28.04
C ASP A 103 8.80 10.29 29.35
N HIS A 104 8.95 11.18 30.33
CA HIS A 104 8.17 11.15 31.59
C HIS A 104 6.82 11.89 31.50
N GLY A 105 6.31 12.16 30.29
CA GLY A 105 4.99 12.77 30.09
C GLY A 105 4.95 14.29 30.12
N GLY A 106 6.11 14.96 29.98
CA GLY A 106 6.18 16.43 29.93
C GLY A 106 5.43 17.05 28.73
N ASP A 107 4.74 18.16 28.97
CA ASP A 107 4.04 18.89 27.91
C ASP A 107 5.02 19.76 27.12
N LEU A 108 4.75 19.92 25.82
CA LEU A 108 5.65 20.60 24.91
C LEU A 108 4.88 21.61 24.04
N LEU A 109 5.43 22.81 23.92
CA LEU A 109 4.98 23.81 22.94
C LEU A 109 6.18 24.26 22.11
N VAL A 110 6.20 23.92 20.82
CA VAL A 110 7.23 24.39 19.88
C VAL A 110 6.62 25.42 18.93
N LEU A 111 7.21 26.60 18.90
CA LEU A 111 6.72 27.73 18.13
C LEU A 111 7.51 27.89 16.83
N GLY A 112 6.92 27.44 15.73
CA GLY A 112 7.42 27.61 14.36
C GLY A 112 8.22 26.42 13.83
N GLY A 113 8.37 26.36 12.51
CA GLY A 113 9.30 25.46 11.82
C GLY A 113 8.95 23.96 11.93
N ARG A 114 10.00 23.14 11.92
CA ARG A 114 9.99 21.67 12.00
C ARG A 114 10.67 21.26 13.31
N PRO A 115 9.93 21.06 14.40
CA PRO A 115 10.47 20.79 15.74
C PRO A 115 11.65 19.80 15.73
N PHE A 116 12.75 20.16 16.39
CA PHE A 116 13.94 19.33 16.61
C PHE A 116 14.71 18.86 15.35
N THR A 117 14.57 19.53 14.21
CA THR A 117 15.29 19.15 12.98
C THR A 117 16.59 19.92 12.75
N ARG A 118 16.87 20.97 13.56
CA ARG A 118 18.07 21.82 13.43
C ARG A 118 18.76 22.01 14.78
N ALA A 119 19.61 21.06 15.16
CA ALA A 119 20.36 21.17 16.42
C ALA A 119 21.33 22.37 16.38
N ALA A 120 21.42 23.12 17.48
CA ALA A 120 22.34 24.23 17.65
C ALA A 120 23.41 23.88 18.68
N TYR A 121 24.68 24.09 18.35
CA TYR A 121 25.80 23.88 19.27
C TYR A 121 26.52 25.20 19.54
N HIS A 122 27.18 25.29 20.70
CA HIS A 122 27.94 26.46 21.11
C HIS A 122 29.42 26.10 21.23
N ASP A 123 30.29 26.89 20.60
CA ASP A 123 31.75 26.81 20.73
C ASP A 123 32.34 28.19 21.08
N ASP A 124 33.67 28.32 21.05
CA ASP A 124 34.37 29.57 21.40
C ASP A 124 34.01 30.75 20.47
N SER A 125 33.46 30.49 19.28
CA SER A 125 33.02 31.50 18.31
C SER A 125 31.52 31.81 18.38
N GLY A 126 30.78 31.13 19.25
CA GLY A 126 29.37 31.38 19.52
C GLY A 126 28.46 30.21 19.13
N TRP A 127 27.18 30.52 18.89
CA TRP A 127 26.18 29.54 18.49
C TRP A 127 26.19 29.28 16.98
N HIS A 128 26.07 28.01 16.62
CA HIS A 128 26.02 27.54 15.23
C HIS A 128 24.88 26.55 15.04
N LEU A 129 24.28 26.55 13.85
CA LEU A 129 23.32 25.52 13.46
C LEU A 129 24.02 24.34 12.79
N ARG A 130 23.62 23.13 13.15
CA ARG A 130 23.85 21.93 12.35
C ARG A 130 22.94 21.95 11.12
N ASP A 131 23.27 21.10 10.16
CA ASP A 131 22.40 20.79 9.03
C ASP A 131 21.10 20.13 9.48
N TYR A 132 20.14 20.06 8.56
CA TYR A 132 18.90 19.30 8.77
C TYR A 132 19.21 17.84 9.10
N SER A 133 18.53 17.28 10.09
CA SER A 133 18.64 15.87 10.45
C SER A 133 17.36 15.37 11.09
N VAL A 134 17.07 14.08 10.89
CA VAL A 134 15.92 13.39 11.50
C VAL A 134 16.29 12.67 12.81
N ARG A 135 17.58 12.62 13.19
CA ARG A 135 18.09 11.78 14.30
C ARG A 135 17.45 12.03 15.67
N PHE A 136 16.94 13.23 15.90
CA PHE A 136 16.29 13.62 17.16
C PHE A 136 14.79 13.33 17.12
N ILE A 137 14.11 13.68 16.02
CA ILE A 137 12.68 13.43 15.86
C ILE A 137 12.35 11.94 15.76
N ARG A 138 13.27 11.10 15.25
CA ARG A 138 13.09 9.63 15.22
C ARG A 138 12.98 9.03 16.61
N GLN A 139 13.65 9.62 17.61
CA GLN A 139 13.50 9.23 19.02
C GLN A 139 12.12 9.63 19.57
N LEU A 140 11.42 10.58 18.94
CA LEU A 140 10.08 11.04 19.28
C LEU A 140 9.00 10.39 18.40
N SER A 141 9.28 9.23 17.81
CA SER A 141 8.38 8.52 16.89
C SER A 141 7.94 9.32 15.65
N MET A 142 8.73 10.31 15.24
CA MET A 142 8.54 11.08 14.00
C MET A 142 9.67 10.77 13.01
N ASP A 143 9.32 10.37 11.81
CA ASP A 143 10.30 9.95 10.80
C ASP A 143 10.84 11.11 9.98
N GLN A 144 10.01 12.10 9.66
CA GLN A 144 10.38 13.32 8.93
C GLN A 144 9.23 14.34 8.92
N PHE A 145 9.44 15.48 8.27
CA PHE A 145 8.41 16.45 7.96
C PHE A 145 8.30 16.64 6.45
N GLN A 146 7.08 16.62 5.92
CA GLN A 146 6.77 17.02 4.55
C GLN A 146 6.35 18.50 4.53
N ALA A 147 6.86 19.26 3.57
CA ALA A 147 6.42 20.63 3.37
C ALA A 147 4.99 20.65 2.79
N THR A 148 4.22 21.66 3.17
CA THR A 148 2.90 21.98 2.63
C THR A 148 2.84 23.46 2.24
N PRO A 149 1.92 23.85 1.33
CA PRO A 149 1.95 25.21 0.77
C PRO A 149 1.68 26.32 1.80
N GLY A 150 2.06 27.54 1.44
CA GLY A 150 1.80 28.76 2.22
C GLY A 150 0.32 29.14 2.26
N SER A 151 -0.06 30.01 3.21
CA SER A 151 -1.45 30.45 3.39
C SER A 151 -1.99 31.38 2.30
N ALA A 152 -1.16 31.77 1.33
CA ALA A 152 -1.59 32.62 0.23
C ALA A 152 -2.74 31.93 -0.53
N ASP A 153 -3.83 32.66 -0.76
CA ASP A 153 -5.05 32.16 -1.42
C ASP A 153 -5.76 30.99 -0.71
N MET A 154 -5.55 30.83 0.61
CA MET A 154 -6.25 29.85 1.45
C MET A 154 -7.20 30.50 2.45
N GLU A 155 -8.28 29.79 2.74
CA GLU A 155 -9.15 30.08 3.89
C GLU A 155 -8.56 29.46 5.15
N PHE A 156 -8.51 30.24 6.24
CA PHE A 156 -8.12 29.73 7.56
C PHE A 156 -9.34 29.13 8.25
N GLN A 157 -9.32 27.82 8.50
CA GLN A 157 -10.42 27.11 9.14
C GLN A 157 -9.94 26.47 10.44
N ASN A 158 -10.57 26.84 11.57
CA ASN A 158 -10.36 26.13 12.84
C ASN A 158 -10.94 24.71 12.78
N ASN A 159 -10.30 23.77 13.49
CA ASN A 159 -10.85 22.42 13.60
C ASN A 159 -12.11 22.41 14.48
N PRO A 160 -13.31 22.07 13.93
CA PRO A 160 -14.55 22.09 14.71
C PRO A 160 -14.66 20.95 15.72
N ASP A 161 -13.78 19.95 15.67
CA ASP A 161 -13.76 18.81 16.59
C ASP A 161 -12.84 19.07 17.81
N VAL A 162 -12.14 20.22 17.84
CA VAL A 162 -11.31 20.67 18.97
C VAL A 162 -11.94 21.92 19.60
N THR A 163 -11.83 22.06 20.94
CA THR A 163 -12.54 23.11 21.69
C THR A 163 -11.86 24.48 21.72
N ILE A 164 -10.65 24.59 21.16
CA ILE A 164 -9.95 25.88 21.04
C ILE A 164 -10.16 26.49 19.66
N SER A 165 -10.21 27.82 19.61
CA SER A 165 -10.20 28.59 18.37
C SER A 165 -8.93 29.42 18.33
N LEU A 166 -8.17 29.27 17.26
CA LEU A 166 -6.97 30.05 17.01
C LEU A 166 -7.34 31.38 16.33
N PRO A 167 -6.67 32.49 16.69
CA PRO A 167 -6.74 33.70 15.87
C PRO A 167 -6.17 33.39 14.48
N ARG A 168 -6.72 34.02 13.45
CA ARG A 168 -6.22 33.86 12.08
C ARG A 168 -4.80 34.40 11.97
N PHE A 169 -3.91 33.65 11.33
CA PHE A 169 -2.55 34.06 11.01
C PHE A 169 -2.15 33.57 9.62
N SER A 170 -1.07 34.12 9.08
CA SER A 170 -0.48 33.74 7.80
C SER A 170 0.87 33.05 7.98
N TRP A 171 1.20 32.16 7.05
CA TRP A 171 2.48 31.44 6.99
C TRP A 171 2.99 31.38 5.56
N GLN A 172 4.31 31.31 5.40
CA GLN A 172 4.97 31.17 4.10
C GLN A 172 4.92 29.73 3.59
N ARG A 173 5.04 28.77 4.50
CA ARG A 173 4.85 27.33 4.30
C ARG A 173 4.56 26.67 5.64
N ALA A 174 3.95 25.49 5.61
CA ALA A 174 3.71 24.68 6.80
C ALA A 174 4.33 23.29 6.64
N PHE A 175 4.37 22.51 7.71
CA PHE A 175 5.06 21.23 7.75
C PHE A 175 4.18 20.18 8.43
N SER A 176 4.02 19.05 7.76
CA SER A 176 3.26 17.91 8.27
C SER A 176 4.22 16.81 8.70
N PRO A 177 4.18 16.32 9.95
CA PRO A 177 5.02 15.22 10.38
C PRO A 177 4.55 13.90 9.76
N ILE A 178 5.51 13.06 9.38
CA ILE A 178 5.30 11.63 9.20
C ILE A 178 5.64 10.99 10.53
N LEU A 179 4.67 10.34 11.18
CA LEU A 179 4.78 9.88 12.55
C LEU A 179 4.17 8.50 12.76
N ARG A 180 4.71 7.82 13.77
CA ARG A 180 4.19 6.59 14.34
C ARG A 180 3.48 6.91 15.65
N LEU A 181 2.17 6.68 15.69
CA LEU A 181 1.29 6.87 16.84
C LEU A 181 1.19 5.62 17.73
N SER A 182 2.00 4.59 17.42
CA SER A 182 2.05 3.32 18.13
C SER A 182 3.50 2.97 18.47
N ALA A 183 3.75 2.59 19.72
CA ALA A 183 5.04 2.09 20.19
C ALA A 183 5.08 0.56 20.22
N VAL A 184 3.93 -0.13 20.19
CA VAL A 184 3.83 -1.59 20.34
C VAL A 184 2.87 -2.17 19.30
N ASP A 185 3.24 -3.32 18.73
CA ASP A 185 2.36 -4.12 17.87
C ASP A 185 1.34 -4.91 18.68
N LEU A 186 0.10 -4.99 18.18
CA LEU A 186 -0.93 -5.80 18.84
C LEU A 186 -0.74 -7.30 18.62
N TYR A 187 -0.12 -7.69 17.51
CA TYR A 187 0.15 -9.08 17.17
C TYR A 187 1.55 -9.21 16.57
N ASN A 188 2.26 -10.27 16.93
CA ASN A 188 3.58 -10.58 16.36
C ASN A 188 3.45 -11.21 14.96
N ARG A 189 3.04 -10.41 13.98
CA ARG A 189 2.86 -10.77 12.58
C ARG A 189 3.13 -9.56 11.67
N GLY A 190 3.60 -9.82 10.45
CA GLY A 190 3.79 -8.77 9.45
C GLY A 190 2.50 -8.00 9.18
N GLY A 191 2.62 -6.67 9.07
CA GLY A 191 1.49 -5.76 8.84
C GLY A 191 0.41 -5.80 9.93
N SER A 192 0.76 -6.10 11.19
CA SER A 192 -0.19 -5.89 12.28
C SER A 192 -0.51 -4.41 12.48
N ALA A 193 -1.61 -4.13 13.18
CA ALA A 193 -1.87 -2.78 13.69
C ALA A 193 -1.11 -2.58 15.00
N GLY A 194 -0.68 -1.34 15.25
CA GLY A 194 -0.16 -0.93 16.53
C GLY A 194 -1.25 -0.58 17.54
N SER A 195 -0.87 -0.45 18.81
CA SER A 195 -1.74 0.10 19.85
C SER A 195 -1.98 1.60 19.65
N ILE A 196 -3.15 2.10 20.05
CA ILE A 196 -3.48 3.53 20.00
C ILE A 196 -2.78 4.21 21.20
N ASP A 197 -1.53 4.65 20.99
CA ASP A 197 -0.68 5.18 22.06
C ASP A 197 -0.70 6.69 22.12
N ALA A 198 -0.85 7.34 20.97
CA ALA A 198 -1.02 8.78 20.87
C ALA A 198 -2.07 9.13 19.81
N ARG A 199 -2.59 10.35 19.86
CA ARG A 199 -3.54 10.87 18.86
C ARG A 199 -3.08 12.23 18.38
N LEU A 200 -3.11 12.43 17.06
CA LEU A 200 -2.86 13.74 16.45
C LEU A 200 -4.19 14.40 16.07
N ASP A 201 -4.38 15.65 16.51
CA ASP A 201 -5.50 16.50 16.10
C ASP A 201 -4.96 17.83 15.52
N PRO A 202 -5.23 18.13 14.24
CA PRO A 202 -4.93 19.46 13.69
C PRO A 202 -5.75 20.52 14.42
N LEU A 203 -5.16 21.67 14.72
CA LEU A 203 -5.86 22.77 15.40
C LEU A 203 -6.53 23.72 14.40
N ALA A 204 -5.94 23.85 13.21
CA ALA A 204 -6.49 24.60 12.09
C ALA A 204 -5.94 24.06 10.77
N TRP A 205 -6.63 24.40 9.68
CA TRP A 205 -6.21 24.12 8.30
C TRP A 205 -6.20 25.38 7.44
N GLY A 206 -5.31 25.40 6.45
CA GLY A 206 -5.44 26.20 5.24
C GLY A 206 -6.23 25.41 4.20
N VAL A 207 -7.38 25.93 3.79
CA VAL A 207 -8.31 25.27 2.87
C VAL A 207 -8.35 26.01 1.54
N LYS A 208 -8.27 25.26 0.43
CA LYS A 208 -8.37 25.79 -0.93
C LYS A 208 -9.33 24.92 -1.74
N GLY A 209 -10.39 25.51 -2.27
CA GLY A 209 -11.39 24.78 -3.06
C GLY A 209 -12.04 23.62 -2.29
N GLY A 210 -12.28 23.79 -0.98
CA GLY A 210 -12.82 22.74 -0.11
C GLY A 210 -11.81 21.67 0.35
N ARG A 211 -10.56 21.73 -0.13
CA ARG A 211 -9.50 20.76 0.19
C ARG A 211 -8.59 21.30 1.29
N LYS A 212 -8.27 20.47 2.29
CA LYS A 212 -7.30 20.80 3.33
C LYS A 212 -5.90 20.66 2.76
N MET A 213 -5.18 21.78 2.62
CA MET A 213 -3.87 21.81 1.94
C MET A 213 -2.69 21.90 2.90
N ALA A 214 -2.89 22.48 4.09
CA ALA A 214 -1.86 22.69 5.09
C ALA A 214 -2.46 22.70 6.50
N ALA A 215 -1.74 22.18 7.48
CA ALA A 215 -2.09 22.25 8.90
C ALA A 215 -0.98 22.98 9.66
N PRO A 216 -1.06 24.31 9.85
CA PRO A 216 0.03 25.09 10.43
C PRO A 216 0.17 24.92 11.95
N ALA A 217 -0.79 24.29 12.61
CA ALA A 217 -0.78 24.01 14.04
C ALA A 217 -1.49 22.69 14.33
N MET A 218 -0.91 21.89 15.21
CA MET A 218 -1.43 20.57 15.60
C MET A 218 -1.13 20.26 17.06
N GLU A 219 -1.94 19.37 17.62
CA GLU A 219 -1.83 18.79 18.96
C GLU A 219 -1.58 17.29 18.83
N ILE A 220 -0.69 16.75 19.67
CA ILE A 220 -0.43 15.32 19.82
C ILE A 220 -0.61 14.98 21.29
N ASP A 221 -1.62 14.17 21.59
CA ASP A 221 -1.88 13.66 22.93
C ASP A 221 -1.29 12.27 23.07
N HIS A 222 -0.32 12.10 23.95
CA HIS A 222 0.25 10.80 24.32
C HIS A 222 -0.55 10.18 25.47
N LEU A 223 -1.24 9.09 25.16
CA LEU A 223 -2.31 8.50 25.98
C LEU A 223 -1.87 7.27 26.77
N ARG A 224 -0.74 6.66 26.40
CA ARG A 224 -0.15 5.45 27.01
C ARG A 224 1.21 5.14 26.38
N ASN A 225 1.95 4.22 27.00
CA ASN A 225 3.29 3.76 26.56
C ASN A 225 4.31 4.91 26.49
N ALA A 226 4.94 5.14 25.33
CA ALA A 226 5.97 6.16 25.19
C ALA A 226 5.36 7.57 25.34
N PHE A 227 6.02 8.41 26.14
CA PHE A 227 5.64 9.80 26.40
C PHE A 227 4.27 9.98 27.11
N ASP A 228 3.78 8.93 27.77
CA ASP A 228 2.46 8.88 28.41
C ASP A 228 2.15 10.10 29.28
N GLY A 229 0.97 10.69 29.10
CA GLY A 229 0.49 11.86 29.82
C GLY A 229 0.87 13.21 29.20
N GLY A 230 1.79 13.24 28.23
CA GLY A 230 2.26 14.45 27.56
C GLY A 230 1.33 14.93 26.46
N ARG A 231 1.05 16.24 26.43
CA ARG A 231 0.47 16.93 25.28
C ARG A 231 1.53 17.77 24.58
N TRP A 232 1.73 17.51 23.29
CA TRP A 232 2.63 18.29 22.45
C TRP A 232 1.83 19.15 21.48
N ILE A 233 2.11 20.45 21.46
CA ILE A 233 1.54 21.38 20.51
C ILE A 233 2.66 21.93 19.65
N PHE A 234 2.52 21.74 18.34
CA PHE A 234 3.47 22.24 17.35
C PHE A 234 2.79 23.27 16.47
N LEU A 235 3.35 24.47 16.45
CA LEU A 235 3.07 25.47 15.42
C LEU A 235 4.00 25.18 14.24
N THR A 236 3.66 24.19 13.43
CA THR A 236 4.50 23.65 12.34
C THR A 236 4.47 24.54 11.09
N ALA A 237 4.81 25.81 11.24
CA ALA A 237 4.74 26.79 10.17
C ALA A 237 5.94 27.74 10.15
N GLU A 238 6.32 28.16 8.95
CA GLU A 238 7.22 29.29 8.74
C GLU A 238 6.41 30.59 8.81
N LEU A 239 6.55 31.30 9.93
CA LEU A 239 5.77 32.51 10.21
C LEU A 239 6.43 33.76 9.65
N ASP A 240 5.61 34.75 9.31
CA ASP A 240 6.12 36.07 8.93
C ASP A 240 6.67 36.82 10.17
N SER A 241 7.84 37.43 10.04
CA SER A 241 8.42 38.34 11.03
C SER A 241 7.47 39.48 11.47
N GLN A 242 6.58 39.94 10.59
CA GLN A 242 5.59 40.96 10.90
C GLN A 242 4.49 40.44 11.83
N PHE A 243 4.13 39.16 11.72
CA PHE A 243 3.16 38.52 12.61
C PHE A 243 3.65 38.52 14.07
N LEU A 244 4.95 38.37 14.29
CA LEU A 244 5.58 38.43 15.62
C LEU A 244 5.44 39.80 16.30
N SER A 245 5.02 40.85 15.59
CA SER A 245 4.80 42.18 16.18
C SER A 245 3.32 42.47 16.47
N ASN A 246 2.41 41.56 16.12
CA ASN A 246 0.97 41.72 16.28
C ASN A 246 0.47 41.21 17.65
N ASN A 247 -0.53 41.86 18.24
CA ASN A 247 -1.24 41.36 19.42
C ASN A 247 -1.91 39.99 19.18
N ASP A 248 -2.24 39.65 17.94
CA ASP A 248 -2.78 38.32 17.61
C ASP A 248 -1.78 37.19 17.92
N ALA A 249 -0.47 37.43 17.80
CA ALA A 249 0.56 36.48 18.20
C ALA A 249 0.58 36.22 19.71
N VAL A 250 0.31 37.25 20.52
CA VAL A 250 0.17 37.12 21.98
C VAL A 250 -1.02 36.21 22.31
N ASN A 251 -2.15 36.41 21.63
CA ASN A 251 -3.34 35.60 21.84
C ASN A 251 -3.14 34.16 21.36
N LEU A 252 -2.49 33.95 20.20
CA LEU A 252 -2.15 32.63 19.69
C LEU A 252 -1.31 31.85 20.72
N ILE A 253 -0.17 32.41 21.13
CA ILE A 253 0.75 31.74 22.06
C ILE A 253 0.06 31.45 23.39
N ARG A 254 -0.74 32.40 23.91
CA ARG A 254 -1.51 32.16 25.13
C ARG A 254 -2.46 30.99 24.96
N THR A 255 -3.27 30.96 23.89
CA THR A 255 -4.21 29.87 23.63
C THR A 255 -3.49 28.52 23.54
N LEU A 256 -2.37 28.46 22.80
CA LEU A 256 -1.59 27.22 22.65
C LEU A 256 -0.93 26.78 23.96
N ALA A 257 -0.28 27.68 24.70
CA ALA A 257 0.34 27.35 25.99
C ALA A 257 -0.70 26.90 27.02
N GLU A 258 -1.86 27.56 27.03
CA GLU A 258 -2.97 27.21 27.91
C GLU A 258 -3.57 25.84 27.58
N ARG A 259 -3.59 25.46 26.30
CA ARG A 259 -4.03 24.14 25.85
C ARG A 259 -2.99 23.06 26.16
N ALA A 260 -1.72 23.33 25.91
CA ALA A 260 -0.61 22.38 26.12
C ALA A 260 -0.51 21.95 27.59
N ARG A 261 -0.52 22.90 28.54
CA ARG A 261 -0.36 22.61 29.98
C ARG A 261 -1.47 21.79 30.64
N ARG A 262 -2.52 21.41 29.89
CA ARG A 262 -3.60 20.56 30.39
C ARG A 262 -3.21 19.07 30.38
N GLY A 263 -2.04 18.72 29.84
CA GLY A 263 -1.69 17.32 29.58
C GLY A 263 -2.59 16.68 28.53
N SER A 264 -2.30 15.42 28.24
CA SER A 264 -3.09 14.64 27.30
C SER A 264 -4.51 14.36 27.82
N GLU A 265 -5.49 14.29 26.91
CA GLU A 265 -6.89 14.04 27.24
C GLU A 265 -7.58 13.19 26.17
N GLU A 266 -8.05 12.01 26.55
CA GLU A 266 -8.87 11.13 25.73
C GLU A 266 -10.34 11.24 26.14
N PHE A 267 -11.21 11.62 25.21
CA PHE A 267 -12.65 11.62 25.40
C PHE A 267 -13.34 10.91 24.22
N THR A 268 -14.09 9.85 24.51
CA THR A 268 -14.87 9.12 23.51
C THR A 268 -16.28 8.84 24.03
N ALA A 269 -17.24 8.86 23.10
CA ALA A 269 -18.62 8.44 23.32
C ALA A 269 -19.08 7.66 22.09
N ARG A 270 -19.01 6.32 22.15
CA ARG A 270 -19.24 5.44 21.00
C ARG A 270 -20.42 4.51 21.23
N PRO A 271 -21.34 4.36 20.26
CA PRO A 271 -22.29 3.27 20.27
C PRO A 271 -21.57 1.93 20.44
N THR A 272 -22.10 1.04 21.27
CA THR A 272 -21.51 -0.30 21.50
C THR A 272 -21.61 -1.18 20.25
N LEU A 273 -22.53 -0.88 19.35
CA LEU A 273 -22.66 -1.48 18.02
C LEU A 273 -22.78 -0.39 16.96
N PRO A 274 -22.18 -0.56 15.78
CA PRO A 274 -22.37 0.38 14.67
C PRO A 274 -23.71 0.18 13.93
N LEU A 275 -24.45 -0.89 14.26
CA LEU A 275 -25.77 -1.17 13.72
C LEU A 275 -26.67 -1.85 14.75
N TYR A 276 -27.89 -1.30 14.88
CA TYR A 276 -28.95 -1.79 15.74
C TYR A 276 -30.17 -2.20 14.88
N LEU A 277 -30.96 -3.14 15.38
CA LEU A 277 -32.25 -3.49 14.78
C LEU A 277 -33.33 -2.48 15.20
N PRO A 278 -34.36 -2.24 14.37
CA PRO A 278 -35.49 -1.42 14.77
C PRO A 278 -36.09 -1.89 16.09
N GLY A 279 -36.17 -1.00 17.09
CA GLY A 279 -36.68 -1.35 18.42
C GLY A 279 -35.63 -1.82 19.43
N GLU A 280 -34.37 -2.02 19.06
CA GLU A 280 -33.28 -2.24 20.03
C GLU A 280 -32.91 -0.93 20.75
N PRO A 281 -32.64 -0.97 22.06
CA PRO A 281 -32.09 0.18 22.78
C PRO A 281 -30.65 0.45 22.31
N VAL A 282 -30.28 1.72 22.25
CA VAL A 282 -28.95 2.14 21.85
C VAL A 282 -28.12 2.44 23.09
N GLU A 283 -27.01 1.73 23.24
CA GLU A 283 -26.04 1.91 24.31
C GLU A 283 -24.86 2.72 23.79
N VAL A 284 -24.58 3.86 24.42
CA VAL A 284 -23.38 4.65 24.13
C VAL A 284 -22.40 4.53 25.29
N GLU A 285 -21.26 3.91 25.03
CA GLU A 285 -20.16 3.83 25.99
C GLU A 285 -19.37 5.13 25.97
N VAL A 286 -19.22 5.75 27.14
CA VAL A 286 -18.41 6.94 27.35
C VAL A 286 -17.16 6.58 28.15
N ARG A 287 -16.00 6.94 27.58
CA ARG A 287 -14.70 6.83 28.25
C ARG A 287 -14.04 8.18 28.27
N TRP A 288 -13.47 8.51 29.43
CA TRP A 288 -12.68 9.72 29.60
C TRP A 288 -11.45 9.45 30.45
N HIS A 289 -10.30 9.87 29.94
CA HIS A 289 -9.03 9.85 30.64
C HIS A 289 -8.31 11.18 30.40
N ALA A 290 -7.69 11.73 31.44
CA ALA A 290 -6.89 12.93 31.33
C ALA A 290 -5.69 12.83 32.28
N ALA A 291 -4.52 13.25 31.80
CA ALA A 291 -3.31 13.32 32.62
C ALA A 291 -3.51 14.30 33.79
N GLU A 292 -4.03 15.50 33.50
CA GLU A 292 -4.38 16.49 34.51
C GLU A 292 -5.86 16.44 34.87
N LYS A 293 -6.14 16.17 36.15
CA LYS A 293 -7.52 16.12 36.64
C LYS A 293 -8.08 17.53 36.83
N PRO A 294 -9.33 17.77 36.41
CA PRO A 294 -10.01 19.04 36.69
C PRO A 294 -10.22 19.21 38.20
N SER A 295 -10.26 20.46 38.65
CA SER A 295 -10.49 20.80 40.06
C SER A 295 -11.93 20.55 40.53
N GLY A 296 -12.87 20.36 39.62
CA GLY A 296 -14.29 20.19 39.89
C GLY A 296 -14.93 19.00 39.16
N PRO A 297 -16.17 18.63 39.51
CA PRO A 297 -16.91 17.58 38.83
C PRO A 297 -17.24 17.99 37.39
N LEU A 298 -17.15 17.03 36.46
CA LEU A 298 -17.51 17.23 35.06
C LEU A 298 -18.93 16.73 34.78
N THR A 299 -19.58 17.34 33.78
CA THR A 299 -20.91 16.95 33.30
C THR A 299 -20.82 16.50 31.85
N LEU A 300 -21.45 15.37 31.52
CA LEU A 300 -21.62 14.88 30.17
C LEU A 300 -22.97 15.36 29.62
N ARG A 301 -22.97 15.96 28.43
CA ARG A 301 -24.17 16.19 27.61
C ARG A 301 -24.05 15.37 26.34
N ILE A 302 -24.99 14.46 26.11
CA ILE A 302 -24.99 13.59 24.93
C ILE A 302 -26.33 13.67 24.22
N SER A 303 -26.31 13.71 22.89
CA SER A 303 -27.51 13.75 22.09
C SER A 303 -27.45 12.80 20.91
N GLU A 304 -28.60 12.28 20.53
CA GLU A 304 -28.82 11.34 19.44
C GLU A 304 -29.94 11.87 18.54
N PHE A 305 -29.78 11.73 17.22
CA PHE A 305 -30.81 12.09 16.24
C PHE A 305 -30.61 11.36 14.90
N PRO A 306 -31.68 11.07 14.14
CA PRO A 306 -31.58 10.65 12.75
C PRO A 306 -30.94 11.76 11.90
N GLU A 307 -29.98 11.41 11.03
CA GLU A 307 -29.29 12.39 10.16
C GLU A 307 -30.29 13.15 9.28
N GLY A 308 -31.24 12.42 8.66
CA GLY A 308 -32.27 13.01 7.80
C GLY A 308 -33.29 13.88 8.55
N GLN A 309 -33.36 13.78 9.88
CA GLN A 309 -34.31 14.53 10.71
C GLN A 309 -33.65 15.07 12.01
N PRO A 310 -32.70 16.03 11.92
CA PRO A 310 -31.96 16.52 13.10
C PRO A 310 -32.84 17.21 14.17
N SER A 311 -34.07 17.60 13.80
CA SER A 311 -35.06 18.15 14.74
C SER A 311 -35.60 17.12 15.73
N GLN A 312 -35.49 15.81 15.45
CA GLN A 312 -35.89 14.73 16.37
C GLN A 312 -34.84 14.43 17.45
N ARG A 313 -34.05 15.43 17.84
CA ARG A 313 -32.93 15.27 18.76
C ARG A 313 -33.39 14.91 20.17
N GLN A 314 -32.85 13.81 20.68
CA GLN A 314 -32.94 13.42 22.08
C GLN A 314 -31.63 13.79 22.77
N ALA A 315 -31.67 14.47 23.91
CA ALA A 315 -30.49 14.83 24.68
C ALA A 315 -30.61 14.34 26.12
N GLN A 316 -29.49 13.86 26.67
CA GLN A 316 -29.36 13.46 28.06
C GLN A 316 -28.18 14.21 28.69
N THR A 317 -28.28 14.46 29.99
CA THR A 317 -27.21 15.09 30.77
C THR A 317 -26.99 14.29 32.04
N ALA A 318 -25.73 13.99 32.34
CA ALA A 318 -25.32 13.20 33.49
C ALA A 318 -24.00 13.71 34.06
N ASN A 319 -23.73 13.43 35.35
CA ASN A 319 -22.38 13.64 35.89
C ASN A 319 -21.41 12.62 35.25
N LEU A 320 -20.18 13.04 34.97
CA LEU A 320 -19.18 12.13 34.39
C LEU A 320 -18.67 11.14 35.45
N ALA A 321 -18.82 9.84 35.18
CA ALA A 321 -18.02 8.78 35.78
C ALA A 321 -16.90 8.34 34.82
N ALA A 322 -15.84 7.72 35.35
CA ALA A 322 -14.66 7.31 34.57
C ALA A 322 -15.00 6.36 33.41
N GLN A 323 -16.00 5.49 33.60
CA GLN A 323 -16.62 4.66 32.56
C GLN A 323 -18.12 4.64 32.83
N GLN A 324 -18.92 4.95 31.83
CA GLN A 324 -20.38 4.90 31.93
C GLN A 324 -21.03 4.58 30.60
N VAL A 325 -22.21 3.96 30.66
CA VAL A 325 -23.06 3.68 29.50
C VAL A 325 -24.29 4.56 29.59
N ILE A 326 -24.60 5.29 28.51
CA ILE A 326 -25.83 6.06 28.37
C ILE A 326 -26.79 5.28 27.47
N LEU A 327 -28.02 5.11 27.93
CA LEU A 327 -29.07 4.38 27.23
C LEU A 327 -30.02 5.35 26.53
N PHE A 328 -30.12 5.27 25.22
CA PHE A 328 -31.16 5.95 24.45
C PHE A 328 -32.36 5.02 24.21
N SER A 329 -33.54 5.62 24.11
CA SER A 329 -34.77 4.89 23.80
C SER A 329 -34.66 4.25 22.41
N SER A 330 -35.35 3.13 22.21
CA SER A 330 -35.25 2.39 20.96
C SER A 330 -35.70 3.21 19.74
N ALA A 331 -34.78 3.48 18.83
CA ALA A 331 -35.09 4.11 17.55
C ALA A 331 -35.90 3.14 16.67
N LYS A 332 -37.01 3.62 16.11
CA LYS A 332 -37.85 2.86 15.18
C LYS A 332 -37.62 3.27 13.73
N GLU A 333 -37.15 4.49 13.52
CA GLU A 333 -36.83 5.01 12.20
C GLU A 333 -35.57 4.31 11.71
N LYS A 334 -35.62 3.76 10.50
CA LYS A 334 -34.46 3.17 9.85
C LYS A 334 -33.54 4.28 9.34
N GLY A 335 -32.25 4.00 9.20
CA GLY A 335 -31.31 4.93 8.59
C GLY A 335 -30.12 5.26 9.47
N PHE A 336 -29.39 6.30 9.10
CA PHE A 336 -28.18 6.73 9.81
C PHE A 336 -28.52 7.70 10.94
N HIS A 337 -27.96 7.46 12.12
CA HIS A 337 -28.14 8.27 13.32
C HIS A 337 -26.80 8.81 13.82
N VAL A 338 -26.83 10.07 14.27
CA VAL A 338 -25.66 10.80 14.75
C VAL A 338 -25.73 10.93 16.27
N VAL A 339 -24.60 10.68 16.93
CA VAL A 339 -24.38 10.92 18.35
C VAL A 339 -23.40 12.07 18.51
N GLN A 340 -23.77 13.08 19.30
CA GLN A 340 -22.93 14.21 19.67
C GLN A 340 -22.79 14.27 21.18
N ALA A 341 -21.56 14.19 21.67
CA ALA A 341 -21.22 14.24 23.08
C ALA A 341 -20.32 15.45 23.38
N GLU A 342 -20.62 16.12 24.48
CA GLU A 342 -19.86 17.25 25.02
C GLU A 342 -19.56 16.98 26.48
N LEU A 343 -18.29 17.14 26.84
CA LEU A 343 -17.83 17.13 28.21
C LEU A 343 -17.75 18.57 28.72
N LEU A 344 -18.40 18.86 29.83
CA LEU A 344 -18.57 20.20 30.40
C LEU A 344 -17.81 20.32 31.72
N ASP A 345 -17.06 21.42 31.86
CA ASP A 345 -16.50 21.90 33.12
C ASP A 345 -17.28 23.16 33.53
N GLY A 346 -18.23 22.98 34.45
CA GLY A 346 -19.29 23.96 34.69
C GLY A 346 -20.13 24.18 33.43
N ASN A 347 -20.10 25.40 32.90
CA ASN A 347 -20.80 25.77 31.66
C ASN A 347 -19.88 25.81 30.43
N THR A 348 -18.61 25.46 30.58
CA THR A 348 -17.62 25.53 29.49
C THR A 348 -17.45 24.16 28.86
N VAL A 349 -17.51 24.09 27.53
CA VAL A 349 -17.21 22.86 26.80
C VAL A 349 -15.71 22.58 26.88
N ARG A 350 -15.35 21.46 27.48
CA ARG A 350 -13.99 20.99 27.69
C ARG A 350 -13.51 20.13 26.52
N ALA A 351 -14.30 19.15 26.12
CA ALA A 351 -14.05 18.24 25.02
C ALA A 351 -15.35 17.89 24.28
N THR A 352 -15.23 17.53 23.01
CA THR A 352 -16.35 17.11 22.16
C THR A 352 -16.02 15.84 21.42
N TYR A 353 -17.03 15.00 21.19
CA TYR A 353 -16.87 13.77 20.43
C TYR A 353 -18.11 13.51 19.57
N ARG A 354 -17.90 13.04 18.34
CA ARG A 354 -18.97 12.68 17.40
C ARG A 354 -18.84 11.22 16.98
N SER A 355 -19.96 10.53 17.00
CA SER A 355 -20.07 9.16 16.53
C SER A 355 -21.41 8.92 15.85
N GLY A 356 -21.64 7.71 15.35
CA GLY A 356 -22.89 7.36 14.72
C GLY A 356 -23.07 5.86 14.56
N PHE A 357 -24.29 5.47 14.23
CA PHE A 357 -24.71 4.09 14.01
C PHE A 357 -25.86 4.04 12.98
N TRP A 358 -26.10 2.87 12.41
CA TRP A 358 -27.25 2.60 11.57
C TRP A 358 -28.38 1.92 12.36
N ILE A 359 -29.62 2.30 12.10
CA ILE A 359 -30.76 1.40 12.31
C ILE A 359 -30.97 0.62 11.02
N ARG A 360 -30.91 -0.71 11.14
CA ARG A 360 -30.81 -1.67 10.03
C ARG A 360 -31.88 -1.46 8.97
N ASP A 361 -31.45 -1.40 7.70
CA ASP A 361 -32.33 -1.39 6.54
C ASP A 361 -31.85 -2.33 5.43
N PRO A 362 -32.32 -3.60 5.41
CA PRO A 362 -31.88 -4.59 4.43
C PRO A 362 -32.30 -4.25 2.99
N GLU A 363 -33.42 -3.55 2.82
CA GLU A 363 -33.90 -3.15 1.48
C GLU A 363 -32.98 -2.08 0.89
N PHE A 364 -32.58 -1.09 1.70
CA PHE A 364 -31.58 -0.10 1.30
C PHE A 364 -30.27 -0.79 0.92
N LEU A 365 -29.73 -1.67 1.78
CA LEU A 365 -28.47 -2.37 1.51
C LEU A 365 -28.49 -3.17 0.20
N ARG A 366 -29.63 -3.78 -0.16
CA ARG A 366 -29.77 -4.60 -1.38
C ARG A 366 -30.10 -3.79 -2.64
N SER A 367 -30.34 -2.49 -2.52
CA SER A 367 -30.75 -1.62 -3.63
C SER A 367 -29.59 -0.99 -4.42
N GLY A 368 -28.35 -1.30 -4.06
CA GLY A 368 -27.17 -0.76 -4.74
C GLY A 368 -26.95 -1.30 -6.15
N PRO A 369 -25.97 -0.74 -6.88
CA PRO A 369 -25.66 -1.14 -8.25
C PRO A 369 -25.04 -2.55 -8.32
N HIS A 370 -25.12 -3.19 -9.48
CA HIS A 370 -24.55 -4.52 -9.69
C HIS A 370 -23.11 -4.42 -10.19
N LEU A 371 -22.17 -4.87 -9.37
CA LEU A 371 -20.76 -4.98 -9.71
C LEU A 371 -20.50 -6.33 -10.39
N THR A 372 -20.00 -6.28 -11.61
CA THR A 372 -19.66 -7.46 -12.42
C THR A 372 -18.36 -7.22 -13.18
N VAL A 373 -17.90 -8.23 -13.92
CA VAL A 373 -16.77 -8.13 -14.85
C VAL A 373 -17.16 -8.85 -16.13
N ASN A 374 -16.60 -8.40 -17.25
CA ASN A 374 -16.52 -9.19 -18.47
C ASN A 374 -15.08 -9.75 -18.63
N HIS A 375 -14.64 -10.05 -19.85
CA HIS A 375 -13.29 -10.57 -20.10
C HIS A 375 -12.18 -9.50 -20.05
N ASP A 376 -12.54 -8.22 -20.14
CA ASP A 376 -11.60 -7.10 -20.25
C ASP A 376 -11.71 -6.12 -19.08
N PHE A 377 -12.94 -5.78 -18.70
CA PHE A 377 -13.26 -4.66 -17.83
C PHE A 377 -14.24 -5.02 -16.73
N PHE A 378 -14.13 -4.27 -15.63
CA PHE A 378 -15.20 -4.15 -14.65
C PHE A 378 -16.45 -3.52 -15.27
N GLU A 379 -17.61 -3.87 -14.73
CA GLU A 379 -18.89 -3.33 -15.13
C GLU A 379 -19.74 -2.96 -13.91
N LEU A 380 -20.43 -1.83 -14.00
CA LEU A 380 -21.43 -1.38 -13.03
C LEU A 380 -22.78 -1.24 -13.73
N ASP A 381 -23.75 -2.06 -13.33
CA ASP A 381 -25.04 -2.23 -14.01
C ASP A 381 -24.88 -2.52 -15.51
N GLY A 382 -23.95 -3.42 -15.86
CA GLY A 382 -23.67 -3.84 -17.24
C GLY A 382 -22.99 -2.79 -18.12
N HIS A 383 -22.49 -1.69 -17.53
CA HIS A 383 -21.72 -0.67 -18.25
C HIS A 383 -20.27 -0.72 -17.80
N PRO A 384 -19.28 -0.64 -18.71
CA PRO A 384 -17.86 -0.63 -18.36
C PRO A 384 -17.50 0.39 -17.28
N LEU A 385 -16.58 0.03 -16.41
CA LEU A 385 -16.09 0.86 -15.31
C LEU A 385 -14.55 0.99 -15.41
N ALA A 386 -14.09 2.19 -15.75
CA ALA A 386 -12.70 2.58 -15.54
C ALA A 386 -12.48 2.80 -14.04
N VAL A 387 -11.78 1.89 -13.37
CA VAL A 387 -11.59 1.92 -11.92
C VAL A 387 -10.54 2.97 -11.56
N VAL A 388 -10.95 3.92 -10.72
CA VAL A 388 -10.07 4.86 -10.02
C VAL A 388 -10.56 4.87 -8.58
N GLY A 389 -10.03 3.93 -7.80
CA GLY A 389 -10.46 3.66 -6.44
C GLY A 389 -9.39 3.95 -5.40
N THR A 390 -9.71 3.67 -4.15
CA THR A 390 -8.76 3.74 -3.03
C THR A 390 -9.06 2.65 -2.01
N THR A 391 -8.02 2.23 -1.31
CA THR A 391 -8.16 1.43 -0.11
C THR A 391 -8.59 2.33 1.04
N TYR A 392 -9.61 1.90 1.77
CA TYR A 392 -10.12 2.62 2.92
C TYR A 392 -9.81 1.93 4.24
N MET A 393 -9.27 2.73 5.15
CA MET A 393 -9.23 2.52 6.59
C MET A 393 -9.65 3.84 7.27
N SER A 394 -10.23 3.75 8.48
CA SER A 394 -10.75 4.93 9.19
C SER A 394 -9.66 5.97 9.47
N SER A 395 -9.94 7.25 9.27
CA SER A 395 -9.01 8.30 9.69
C SER A 395 -8.79 8.37 11.20
N GLU A 396 -9.65 7.74 12.01
CA GLU A 396 -9.61 7.83 13.47
C GLU A 396 -8.72 6.76 14.11
N VAL A 397 -8.81 5.53 13.60
CA VAL A 397 -8.18 4.33 14.20
C VAL A 397 -7.60 3.35 13.16
N GLN A 398 -7.57 3.77 11.89
CA GLN A 398 -6.98 3.05 10.75
C GLN A 398 -7.35 1.55 10.76
N ARG A 399 -6.38 0.63 10.82
CA ARG A 399 -6.59 -0.83 10.77
C ARG A 399 -7.53 -1.38 11.85
N LEU A 400 -7.77 -0.65 12.94
CA LEU A 400 -8.64 -1.07 14.05
C LEU A 400 -10.11 -0.68 13.89
N TYR A 401 -10.48 -0.03 12.79
CA TYR A 401 -11.84 0.44 12.53
C TYR A 401 -12.94 -0.63 12.64
N PHE A 402 -12.68 -1.91 12.42
CA PHE A 402 -13.68 -2.97 12.67
C PHE A 402 -13.83 -3.35 14.17
N ASP A 403 -12.76 -3.22 14.96
CA ASP A 403 -12.77 -3.43 16.43
C ASP A 403 -13.28 -2.18 17.18
N HIS A 404 -13.07 -1.01 16.57
CA HIS A 404 -13.43 0.30 17.09
C HIS A 404 -14.28 1.08 16.08
N PRO A 405 -15.49 0.60 15.75
CA PRO A 405 -16.26 1.18 14.67
C PRO A 405 -16.84 2.55 15.04
N ASN A 406 -16.85 3.44 14.06
CA ASN A 406 -17.45 4.76 14.17
C ASN A 406 -18.04 5.16 12.81
N VAL A 407 -19.36 4.94 12.64
CA VAL A 407 -20.04 5.18 11.37
C VAL A 407 -19.99 6.65 10.96
N PHE A 408 -19.97 7.59 11.91
CA PHE A 408 -19.84 9.02 11.59
C PHE A 408 -18.51 9.37 10.92
N VAL A 409 -17.42 8.74 11.37
CA VAL A 409 -16.11 8.94 10.72
C VAL A 409 -16.11 8.30 9.34
N TRP A 410 -16.68 7.10 9.21
CA TRP A 410 -16.75 6.41 7.91
C TRP A 410 -17.58 7.20 6.89
N ASP A 411 -18.73 7.71 7.31
CA ASP A 411 -19.60 8.55 6.48
C ASP A 411 -18.86 9.79 5.97
N ARG A 412 -18.18 10.51 6.87
CA ARG A 412 -17.38 11.69 6.50
C ARG A 412 -16.24 11.35 5.54
N ASP A 413 -15.49 10.28 5.82
CA ASP A 413 -14.34 9.91 5.01
C ASP A 413 -14.79 9.41 3.62
N MET A 414 -15.84 8.59 3.56
CA MET A 414 -16.43 8.11 2.29
C MET A 414 -17.08 9.23 1.49
N ALA A 415 -17.68 10.23 2.14
CA ALA A 415 -18.13 11.45 1.48
C ALA A 415 -16.96 12.18 0.82
N GLN A 416 -15.82 12.32 1.51
CA GLN A 416 -14.63 12.96 0.95
C GLN A 416 -14.06 12.19 -0.26
N ILE A 417 -14.06 10.86 -0.20
CA ILE A 417 -13.64 9.96 -1.29
C ILE A 417 -14.59 10.11 -2.49
N GLN A 418 -15.90 10.12 -2.25
CA GLN A 418 -16.92 10.34 -3.28
C GLN A 418 -16.78 11.74 -3.92
N ASP A 419 -16.55 12.78 -3.12
CA ASP A 419 -16.29 14.15 -3.58
C ASP A 419 -14.99 14.25 -4.40
N ALA A 420 -14.04 13.33 -4.19
CA ALA A 420 -12.87 13.15 -5.05
C ALA A 420 -13.16 12.45 -6.38
N GLY A 421 -14.38 11.94 -6.56
CA GLY A 421 -14.82 11.25 -7.76
C GLY A 421 -14.35 9.80 -7.84
N LEU A 422 -13.71 9.29 -6.78
CA LEU A 422 -13.26 7.90 -6.72
C LEU A 422 -14.47 6.97 -6.72
N ASN A 423 -14.34 5.82 -7.39
CA ASN A 423 -15.49 5.03 -7.80
C ASN A 423 -15.51 3.59 -7.27
N MET A 424 -14.56 3.21 -6.43
CA MET A 424 -14.50 1.91 -5.79
C MET A 424 -13.68 1.97 -4.51
N LEU A 425 -14.11 1.23 -3.49
CA LEU A 425 -13.36 1.00 -2.27
C LEU A 425 -12.78 -0.41 -2.26
N ARG A 426 -11.53 -0.51 -1.84
CA ARG A 426 -11.01 -1.76 -1.26
C ARG A 426 -10.89 -1.61 0.25
N THR A 427 -11.21 -2.65 0.99
CA THR A 427 -11.20 -2.62 2.46
C THR A 427 -11.15 -4.05 2.99
N GLY A 428 -11.09 -4.25 4.30
CA GLY A 428 -11.11 -5.61 4.85
C GLY A 428 -10.55 -5.73 6.26
N TRP A 429 -10.33 -6.97 6.66
CA TRP A 429 -9.61 -7.27 7.89
C TRP A 429 -8.12 -7.35 7.63
N TRP A 430 -7.38 -6.47 8.33
CA TRP A 430 -5.92 -6.37 8.22
C TRP A 430 -5.20 -6.93 9.45
N THR A 431 -5.92 -7.08 10.56
CA THR A 431 -5.40 -7.54 11.85
C THR A 431 -6.50 -8.17 12.71
N GLY A 432 -6.11 -8.92 13.74
CA GLY A 432 -6.97 -9.28 14.87
C GLY A 432 -8.19 -10.15 14.58
N TRP A 433 -8.05 -11.16 13.71
CA TRP A 433 -9.12 -12.12 13.37
C TRP A 433 -9.77 -12.78 14.60
N ASP A 434 -9.01 -13.01 15.67
CA ASP A 434 -9.50 -13.56 16.95
C ASP A 434 -10.51 -12.64 17.67
N LYS A 435 -10.58 -11.36 17.31
CA LYS A 435 -11.60 -10.42 17.80
C LYS A 435 -12.93 -10.55 17.03
N PHE A 436 -12.89 -11.12 15.83
CA PHE A 436 -14.01 -11.13 14.90
C PHE A 436 -14.77 -12.45 14.89
N CYS A 437 -14.14 -13.56 15.28
CA CYS A 437 -14.76 -14.88 15.36
C CYS A 437 -14.33 -15.65 16.61
N ASP A 438 -15.10 -16.68 16.96
CA ASP A 438 -14.74 -17.63 18.02
C ASP A 438 -13.62 -18.61 17.60
N GLU A 439 -13.25 -19.53 18.49
CA GLU A 439 -12.20 -20.53 18.24
C GLU A 439 -12.51 -21.53 17.12
N ASN A 440 -13.76 -21.57 16.63
CA ASN A 440 -14.22 -22.40 15.52
C ASN A 440 -14.28 -21.62 14.20
N GLY A 441 -13.87 -20.35 14.22
CA GLY A 441 -13.97 -19.45 13.08
C GLY A 441 -15.39 -18.92 12.85
N GLN A 442 -16.32 -19.08 13.79
CA GLN A 442 -17.68 -18.55 13.66
C GLN A 442 -17.67 -17.04 13.95
N PRO A 443 -17.98 -16.16 12.99
CA PRO A 443 -18.08 -14.73 13.24
C PRO A 443 -19.10 -14.42 14.34
N TYR A 444 -18.78 -13.47 15.21
CA TYR A 444 -19.73 -12.94 16.17
C TYR A 444 -20.81 -12.09 15.46
N GLU A 445 -22.01 -12.00 16.03
CA GLU A 445 -23.08 -11.13 15.49
C GLU A 445 -22.64 -9.66 15.41
N ARG A 446 -21.83 -9.18 16.38
CA ARG A 446 -21.25 -7.83 16.33
C ARG A 446 -20.42 -7.62 15.07
N THR A 447 -19.65 -8.63 14.66
CA THR A 447 -18.77 -8.59 13.48
C THR A 447 -19.60 -8.44 12.21
N LEU A 448 -20.67 -9.24 12.09
CA LEU A 448 -21.61 -9.15 10.97
C LEU A 448 -22.32 -7.80 10.93
N ARG A 449 -22.77 -7.29 12.08
CA ARG A 449 -23.39 -5.95 12.17
C ARG A 449 -22.42 -4.82 11.80
N THR A 450 -21.14 -4.95 12.15
CA THR A 450 -20.09 -4.00 11.76
C THR A 450 -19.89 -3.96 10.25
N LEU A 451 -19.79 -5.12 9.60
CA LEU A 451 -19.70 -5.18 8.14
C LEU A 451 -20.98 -4.63 7.48
N GLU A 452 -22.15 -4.96 8.02
CA GLU A 452 -23.43 -4.45 7.51
C GLU A 452 -23.50 -2.91 7.58
N ALA A 453 -23.11 -2.31 8.73
CA ALA A 453 -23.02 -0.86 8.89
C ALA A 453 -22.06 -0.22 7.89
N TYR A 454 -20.89 -0.84 7.68
CA TYR A 454 -19.90 -0.37 6.72
C TYR A 454 -20.47 -0.37 5.30
N LEU A 455 -21.08 -1.47 4.87
CA LEU A 455 -21.66 -1.59 3.52
C LEU A 455 -22.85 -0.63 3.31
N MET A 456 -23.68 -0.39 4.33
CA MET A 456 -24.72 0.63 4.27
C MET A 456 -24.13 2.03 4.07
N THR A 457 -23.00 2.32 4.73
CA THR A 457 -22.30 3.60 4.59
C THR A 457 -21.68 3.74 3.20
N ALA A 458 -21.04 2.70 2.68
CA ALA A 458 -20.49 2.69 1.32
C ALA A 458 -21.59 2.86 0.26
N HIS A 459 -22.75 2.21 0.44
CA HIS A 459 -23.91 2.36 -0.45
C HIS A 459 -24.48 3.79 -0.44
N LYS A 460 -24.56 4.43 0.74
CA LYS A 460 -24.96 5.85 0.84
C LYS A 460 -24.11 6.76 -0.06
N HIS A 461 -22.83 6.44 -0.24
CA HIS A 461 -21.91 7.19 -1.10
C HIS A 461 -21.72 6.59 -2.50
N GLY A 462 -22.50 5.57 -2.88
CA GLY A 462 -22.43 4.96 -4.21
C GLY A 462 -21.09 4.28 -4.50
N LEU A 463 -20.43 3.73 -3.49
CA LEU A 463 -19.10 3.12 -3.58
C LEU A 463 -19.22 1.58 -3.52
N PRO A 464 -19.00 0.86 -4.64
CA PRO A 464 -18.78 -0.58 -4.63
C PRO A 464 -17.57 -0.97 -3.77
N VAL A 465 -17.61 -2.15 -3.17
CA VAL A 465 -16.63 -2.58 -2.16
C VAL A 465 -15.98 -3.90 -2.56
N GLN A 466 -14.65 -3.95 -2.57
CA GLN A 466 -13.87 -5.18 -2.50
C GLN A 466 -13.47 -5.43 -1.04
N PHE A 467 -13.98 -6.51 -0.45
CA PHE A 467 -13.75 -6.85 0.97
C PHE A 467 -12.73 -7.99 1.11
N ASN A 468 -11.58 -7.67 1.70
CA ASN A 468 -10.46 -8.57 1.95
C ASN A 468 -10.62 -9.35 3.27
N PHE A 469 -10.50 -10.68 3.20
CA PHE A 469 -10.63 -11.55 4.37
C PHE A 469 -9.32 -11.77 5.13
N PHE A 470 -8.19 -11.98 4.46
CA PHE A 470 -6.92 -12.37 5.09
C PHE A 470 -5.75 -11.48 4.62
N ALA A 471 -4.64 -11.45 5.36
CA ALA A 471 -3.45 -10.69 4.94
C ALA A 471 -2.16 -11.48 5.15
N PHE A 472 -1.39 -11.61 4.07
CA PHE A 472 -0.13 -12.35 3.88
C PHE A 472 -0.23 -13.86 4.09
N LEU A 473 -0.86 -14.29 5.18
CA LEU A 473 -1.21 -15.68 5.46
C LEU A 473 -2.66 -15.75 5.98
N PRO A 474 -3.44 -16.77 5.56
CA PRO A 474 -4.70 -17.09 6.20
C PRO A 474 -4.51 -17.33 7.70
N GLU A 475 -5.45 -16.85 8.50
CA GLU A 475 -5.38 -17.07 9.95
C GLU A 475 -5.52 -18.58 10.27
N VAL A 476 -4.66 -19.10 11.14
CA VAL A 476 -4.65 -20.54 11.49
C VAL A 476 -5.70 -20.86 12.56
N LEU A 477 -6.17 -19.86 13.31
CA LEU A 477 -7.20 -20.00 14.36
C LEU A 477 -6.89 -21.18 15.31
N GLY A 478 -5.63 -21.29 15.73
CA GLY A 478 -5.11 -22.35 16.61
C GLY A 478 -4.62 -23.63 15.92
N GLY A 479 -4.57 -23.68 14.58
CA GLY A 479 -3.88 -24.72 13.81
C GLY A 479 -2.37 -24.46 13.65
N VAL A 480 -1.70 -25.31 12.86
CA VAL A 480 -0.23 -25.25 12.65
C VAL A 480 0.17 -24.69 11.28
N ASN A 481 -0.56 -25.03 10.22
CA ASN A 481 -0.26 -24.60 8.85
C ASN A 481 -1.50 -23.93 8.22
N PRO A 482 -1.36 -22.75 7.60
CA PRO A 482 -2.51 -21.97 7.11
C PRO A 482 -3.20 -22.55 5.88
N TYR A 483 -2.54 -23.42 5.11
CA TYR A 483 -3.08 -23.98 3.87
C TYR A 483 -3.31 -25.49 3.94
N LEU A 484 -2.65 -26.20 4.84
CA LEU A 484 -2.61 -27.67 4.85
C LEU A 484 -3.20 -28.29 6.12
N ASP A 485 -3.35 -27.55 7.21
CA ASP A 485 -3.98 -28.06 8.43
C ASP A 485 -5.51 -28.15 8.22
N PRO A 486 -6.13 -29.35 8.25
CA PRO A 486 -7.56 -29.51 8.04
C PRO A 486 -8.42 -28.79 9.08
N HIS A 487 -7.89 -28.53 10.28
CA HIS A 487 -8.59 -27.76 11.30
C HIS A 487 -8.55 -26.27 10.98
N ALA A 488 -7.40 -25.72 10.58
CA ALA A 488 -7.28 -24.32 10.16
C ALA A 488 -8.19 -24.04 8.95
N LEU A 489 -8.09 -24.86 7.90
CA LEU A 489 -8.91 -24.75 6.69
C LEU A 489 -10.41 -24.71 6.99
N ARG A 490 -10.90 -25.64 7.83
CA ARG A 490 -12.30 -25.69 8.22
C ARG A 490 -12.75 -24.41 8.91
N LYS A 491 -11.95 -23.86 9.82
CA LYS A 491 -12.28 -22.65 10.57
C LYS A 491 -12.26 -21.41 9.67
N GLN A 492 -11.27 -21.30 8.78
CA GLN A 492 -11.24 -20.26 7.75
C GLN A 492 -12.47 -20.34 6.84
N GLN A 493 -12.85 -21.55 6.41
CA GLN A 493 -14.06 -21.76 5.62
C GLN A 493 -15.32 -21.35 6.38
N THR A 494 -15.46 -21.71 7.67
CA THR A 494 -16.57 -21.26 8.52
C THR A 494 -16.64 -19.73 8.59
N LEU A 495 -15.50 -19.06 8.79
CA LEU A 495 -15.40 -17.61 8.84
C LEU A 495 -15.89 -16.97 7.55
N VAL A 496 -15.31 -17.38 6.42
CA VAL A 496 -15.66 -16.85 5.09
C VAL A 496 -17.11 -17.17 4.75
N SER A 497 -17.53 -18.44 4.82
CA SER A 497 -18.88 -18.83 4.36
C SER A 497 -19.99 -18.20 5.19
N THR A 498 -19.80 -18.02 6.50
CA THR A 498 -20.82 -17.36 7.34
C THR A 498 -20.98 -15.89 6.97
N VAL A 499 -19.88 -15.19 6.73
CA VAL A 499 -19.93 -13.80 6.25
C VAL A 499 -20.64 -13.73 4.90
N VAL A 500 -20.23 -14.57 3.94
CA VAL A 500 -20.83 -14.58 2.61
C VAL A 500 -22.32 -14.92 2.67
N GLU A 501 -22.73 -15.91 3.46
CA GLU A 501 -24.14 -16.28 3.65
C GLU A 501 -25.00 -15.08 4.11
N ARG A 502 -24.44 -14.19 4.94
CA ARG A 502 -25.17 -12.99 5.39
C ARG A 502 -25.31 -11.93 4.30
N PHE A 503 -24.36 -11.85 3.36
CA PHE A 503 -24.22 -10.75 2.41
C PHE A 503 -24.31 -11.15 0.93
N HIS A 504 -24.69 -12.39 0.61
CA HIS A 504 -24.72 -12.90 -0.76
C HIS A 504 -25.66 -12.11 -1.70
N ASP A 505 -26.64 -11.40 -1.14
CA ASP A 505 -27.60 -10.54 -1.87
C ASP A 505 -27.12 -9.10 -2.07
N VAL A 506 -25.91 -8.72 -1.63
CA VAL A 506 -25.40 -7.35 -1.77
C VAL A 506 -24.73 -7.18 -3.14
N PRO A 507 -25.33 -6.44 -4.09
CA PRO A 507 -24.93 -6.53 -5.51
C PRO A 507 -23.62 -5.79 -5.86
N PHE A 508 -23.16 -4.87 -5.00
CA PHE A 508 -21.97 -4.05 -5.21
C PHE A 508 -20.73 -4.54 -4.44
N LEU A 509 -20.78 -5.77 -3.91
CA LEU A 509 -19.74 -6.34 -3.06
C LEU A 509 -18.97 -7.44 -3.81
N ALA A 510 -17.64 -7.40 -3.71
CA ALA A 510 -16.72 -8.43 -4.18
C ALA A 510 -15.86 -8.95 -3.02
N TRP A 511 -15.46 -10.21 -3.09
CA TRP A 511 -14.67 -10.90 -2.09
C TRP A 511 -13.21 -10.98 -2.52
N ASP A 512 -12.32 -10.33 -1.78
CA ASP A 512 -10.88 -10.54 -1.88
C ASP A 512 -10.49 -11.57 -0.81
N LEU A 513 -9.98 -12.73 -1.26
CA LEU A 513 -9.70 -13.83 -0.36
C LEU A 513 -8.52 -13.51 0.56
N ILE A 514 -7.49 -12.84 0.04
CA ILE A 514 -6.26 -12.60 0.77
C ILE A 514 -5.41 -11.52 0.09
N ASN A 515 -4.85 -10.63 0.91
CA ASN A 515 -3.85 -9.65 0.54
C ASN A 515 -2.44 -10.25 0.49
N GLU A 516 -1.74 -10.08 -0.63
CA GLU A 516 -0.33 -10.42 -0.87
C GLU A 516 0.08 -11.81 -0.34
N PRO A 517 -0.54 -12.89 -0.84
CA PRO A 517 -0.39 -14.22 -0.25
C PRO A 517 1.05 -14.71 -0.33
N SER A 518 1.57 -15.15 0.81
CA SER A 518 2.82 -15.91 0.94
C SER A 518 2.48 -17.37 1.22
N ILE A 519 3.26 -18.33 0.70
CA ILE A 519 2.99 -19.76 0.99
C ILE A 519 3.34 -20.17 2.43
N SER A 520 4.16 -19.36 3.13
CA SER A 520 4.73 -19.68 4.44
C SER A 520 4.99 -18.44 5.30
N GLN A 521 5.41 -18.65 6.55
CA GLN A 521 5.82 -17.60 7.49
C GLN A 521 7.00 -16.74 7.00
N HIS A 522 7.71 -17.19 5.97
CA HIS A 522 8.74 -16.42 5.28
C HIS A 522 8.06 -15.47 4.30
N LEU A 523 7.42 -14.43 4.83
CA LEU A 523 6.62 -13.50 4.04
C LEU A 523 7.40 -12.96 2.84
N TRP A 524 6.70 -12.88 1.70
CA TRP A 524 7.23 -12.41 0.42
C TRP A 524 8.43 -13.23 -0.10
N GLN A 525 8.53 -14.50 0.31
CA GLN A 525 9.49 -15.47 -0.20
C GLN A 525 8.82 -16.83 -0.38
N THR A 526 9.12 -17.52 -1.47
CA THR A 526 8.73 -18.92 -1.62
C THR A 526 9.74 -19.81 -0.88
N ARG A 527 9.43 -20.10 0.40
CA ARG A 527 10.24 -20.95 1.28
C ARG A 527 9.36 -21.90 2.11
N PRO A 528 9.85 -23.10 2.48
CA PRO A 528 9.12 -24.01 3.35
C PRO A 528 8.92 -23.49 4.78
N ASN A 529 7.76 -23.77 5.37
CA ASN A 529 7.53 -23.62 6.83
C ASN A 529 8.33 -24.68 7.61
N GLY A 530 8.46 -25.89 7.05
CA GLY A 530 9.14 -27.02 7.68
C GLY A 530 8.28 -27.80 8.69
N ASP A 531 6.97 -27.54 8.73
CA ASP A 531 6.06 -28.19 9.65
C ASP A 531 5.64 -29.62 9.18
N PRO A 532 5.13 -30.48 10.09
CA PRO A 532 4.76 -31.85 9.73
C PRO A 532 3.65 -31.98 8.68
N ALA A 533 2.72 -31.02 8.60
CA ALA A 533 1.64 -31.07 7.61
C ALA A 533 2.19 -30.75 6.21
N GLU A 534 3.07 -29.75 6.10
CA GLU A 534 3.78 -29.44 4.86
C GLU A 534 4.65 -30.61 4.40
N MET A 535 5.42 -31.23 5.30
CA MET A 535 6.27 -32.37 4.98
C MET A 535 5.47 -33.56 4.41
N ALA A 536 4.31 -33.84 5.01
CA ALA A 536 3.43 -34.92 4.56
C ALA A 536 2.81 -34.60 3.18
N ALA A 537 2.31 -33.38 2.99
CA ALA A 537 1.74 -32.93 1.72
C ALA A 537 2.77 -32.94 0.59
N TRP A 538 4.00 -32.48 0.86
CA TRP A 538 5.12 -32.53 -0.08
C TRP A 538 5.42 -33.95 -0.56
N ASN A 539 5.54 -34.91 0.36
CA ASN A 539 5.77 -36.31 0.00
C ASN A 539 4.59 -36.91 -0.79
N GLN A 540 3.35 -36.53 -0.45
CA GLN A 540 2.18 -36.94 -1.21
C GLN A 540 2.20 -36.35 -2.63
N TRP A 541 2.54 -35.07 -2.77
CA TRP A 541 2.63 -34.38 -4.05
C TRP A 541 3.68 -35.04 -4.96
N LEU A 542 4.88 -35.31 -4.44
CA LEU A 542 5.94 -36.01 -5.17
C LEU A 542 5.50 -37.40 -5.65
N SER A 543 4.76 -38.15 -4.81
CA SER A 543 4.26 -39.49 -5.17
C SER A 543 3.20 -39.48 -6.27
N LYS A 544 2.45 -38.36 -6.42
CA LYS A 544 1.51 -38.16 -7.53
C LYS A 544 2.23 -37.69 -8.79
N ARG A 545 3.22 -36.82 -8.64
CA ARG A 545 3.93 -36.16 -9.76
C ARG A 545 4.89 -37.09 -10.50
N TYR A 546 5.51 -38.03 -9.78
CA TYR A 546 6.51 -38.94 -10.32
C TYR A 546 6.04 -40.39 -10.29
N ARG A 547 6.27 -41.11 -11.39
CA ARG A 547 5.88 -42.53 -11.54
C ARG A 547 6.50 -43.42 -10.46
N ASP A 548 7.76 -43.17 -10.13
CA ASP A 548 8.54 -43.93 -9.18
C ASP A 548 9.71 -43.09 -8.62
N ARG A 549 10.36 -43.59 -7.56
CA ARG A 549 11.49 -42.92 -6.90
C ARG A 549 12.71 -42.77 -7.82
N ALA A 550 12.92 -43.71 -8.75
CA ALA A 550 14.07 -43.64 -9.66
C ALA A 550 13.92 -42.47 -10.64
N ALA A 551 12.71 -42.21 -11.13
CA ALA A 551 12.41 -41.05 -11.96
C ALA A 551 12.64 -39.72 -11.21
N LEU A 552 12.23 -39.64 -9.94
CA LEU A 552 12.47 -38.48 -9.08
C LEU A 552 13.97 -38.25 -8.82
N ALA A 553 14.70 -39.30 -8.43
CA ALA A 553 16.14 -39.24 -8.22
C ALA A 553 16.89 -38.79 -9.48
N ALA A 554 16.48 -39.29 -10.65
CA ALA A 554 17.05 -38.87 -11.93
C ALA A 554 16.74 -37.41 -12.28
N ALA A 555 15.52 -36.92 -11.99
CA ALA A 555 15.15 -35.52 -12.17
C ALA A 555 16.03 -34.60 -11.32
N TRP A 556 16.25 -34.94 -10.04
CA TRP A 556 17.05 -34.14 -9.12
C TRP A 556 18.55 -34.41 -9.17
N ASN A 557 19.01 -35.32 -10.05
CA ASN A 557 20.40 -35.74 -10.14
C ASN A 557 21.00 -36.19 -8.79
N VAL A 558 20.28 -37.07 -8.08
CA VAL A 558 20.71 -37.65 -6.80
C VAL A 558 20.65 -39.18 -6.83
N PRO A 559 21.41 -39.89 -5.98
CA PRO A 559 21.27 -41.34 -5.84
C PRO A 559 19.86 -41.72 -5.33
N PRO A 560 19.23 -42.81 -5.83
CA PRO A 560 17.93 -43.27 -5.34
C PRO A 560 17.86 -43.46 -3.82
N ASP A 561 18.92 -44.01 -3.21
CA ASP A 561 19.01 -44.25 -1.77
C ASP A 561 18.94 -42.96 -0.93
N SER A 562 19.31 -41.81 -1.52
CA SER A 562 19.28 -40.51 -0.82
C SER A 562 17.88 -39.94 -0.63
N ILE A 563 16.89 -40.50 -1.32
CA ILE A 563 15.48 -40.09 -1.27
C ILE A 563 14.56 -41.24 -0.84
N GLU A 564 15.10 -42.20 -0.09
CA GLU A 564 14.32 -43.25 0.56
C GLU A 564 13.45 -42.70 1.69
N GLY A 565 12.30 -43.34 1.92
CA GLY A 565 11.37 -42.95 2.97
C GLY A 565 10.75 -41.56 2.75
N SER A 566 10.69 -40.77 3.82
CA SER A 566 10.16 -39.41 3.79
C SER A 566 11.24 -38.46 3.28
N ILE A 567 10.98 -37.83 2.13
CA ILE A 567 11.84 -36.80 1.54
C ILE A 567 11.67 -35.49 2.32
N SER A 568 12.79 -34.84 2.64
CA SER A 568 12.79 -33.51 3.27
C SER A 568 12.31 -32.40 2.31
N LEU A 569 11.87 -31.29 2.87
CA LEU A 569 11.69 -30.04 2.11
C LEU A 569 13.06 -29.45 1.71
N PRO A 570 13.14 -28.59 0.66
CA PRO A 570 14.34 -27.84 0.31
C PRO A 570 14.89 -26.99 1.47
N GLY A 571 16.21 -27.02 1.68
CA GLY A 571 16.88 -26.14 2.64
C GLY A 571 17.30 -24.81 2.02
N GLU A 572 17.62 -23.80 2.84
CA GLU A 572 17.93 -22.44 2.36
C GLU A 572 19.06 -22.40 1.33
N LEU A 573 20.11 -23.20 1.51
CA LEU A 573 21.24 -23.24 0.58
C LEU A 573 20.83 -23.69 -0.83
N GLU A 574 19.77 -24.48 -0.98
CA GLU A 574 19.31 -24.97 -2.28
C GLU A 574 18.61 -23.88 -3.09
N PHE A 575 18.07 -22.84 -2.44
CA PHE A 575 17.54 -21.64 -3.10
C PHE A 575 18.62 -20.65 -3.54
N SER A 576 19.91 -20.98 -3.35
CA SER A 576 21.04 -20.17 -3.76
C SER A 576 21.94 -20.92 -4.73
N SER A 577 22.38 -20.23 -5.80
CA SER A 577 23.40 -20.78 -6.72
C SER A 577 24.69 -21.18 -6.00
N ARG A 578 25.01 -20.55 -4.86
CA ARG A 578 26.21 -20.90 -4.08
C ARG A 578 26.09 -22.24 -3.34
N GLY A 579 24.89 -22.74 -3.07
CA GLY A 579 24.69 -24.04 -2.42
C GLY A 579 25.34 -25.20 -3.17
N MET A 580 25.43 -25.08 -4.51
CA MET A 580 26.04 -26.08 -5.38
C MET A 580 27.50 -26.37 -5.03
N TYR A 581 28.26 -25.38 -4.52
CA TYR A 581 29.68 -25.55 -4.16
C TYR A 581 29.90 -26.44 -2.93
N VAL A 582 28.85 -26.67 -2.13
CA VAL A 582 28.89 -27.47 -0.91
C VAL A 582 27.99 -28.70 -0.99
N GLY A 583 27.58 -29.10 -2.20
CA GLY A 583 26.84 -30.34 -2.44
C GLY A 583 25.31 -30.22 -2.33
N HIS A 584 24.77 -29.02 -2.18
CA HIS A 584 23.33 -28.76 -2.19
C HIS A 584 22.88 -28.37 -3.60
N ASN A 585 22.54 -29.36 -4.43
CA ASN A 585 22.04 -29.06 -5.77
C ASN A 585 20.65 -28.39 -5.69
N SER A 586 20.36 -27.47 -6.62
CA SER A 586 19.14 -26.64 -6.56
C SER A 586 18.00 -27.18 -7.43
N LEU A 587 18.11 -28.39 -7.98
CA LEU A 587 17.18 -28.88 -9.02
C LEU A 587 15.77 -29.16 -8.51
N ARG A 588 15.62 -29.43 -7.21
CA ARG A 588 14.32 -29.66 -6.59
C ARG A 588 13.55 -28.40 -6.23
N VAL A 589 14.19 -27.22 -6.32
CA VAL A 589 13.53 -25.93 -6.04
C VAL A 589 12.36 -25.70 -7.00
N TYR A 590 12.51 -26.05 -8.29
CA TYR A 590 11.43 -25.97 -9.27
C TYR A 590 10.16 -26.72 -8.83
N ASP A 591 10.33 -27.95 -8.33
CA ASP A 591 9.21 -28.75 -7.84
C ASP A 591 8.57 -28.15 -6.59
N TYR A 592 9.36 -27.52 -5.71
CA TYR A 592 8.82 -26.85 -4.54
C TYR A 592 8.01 -25.60 -4.93
N PHE A 593 8.45 -24.84 -5.93
CA PHE A 593 7.63 -23.76 -6.52
C PHE A 593 6.29 -24.30 -7.01
N LEU A 594 6.28 -25.38 -7.80
CA LEU A 594 5.02 -25.97 -8.27
C LEU A 594 4.13 -26.48 -7.13
N PHE A 595 4.72 -27.15 -6.13
CA PHE A 595 4.01 -27.58 -4.94
C PHE A 595 3.36 -26.39 -4.20
N ALA A 596 4.07 -25.27 -4.04
CA ALA A 596 3.54 -24.06 -3.44
C ALA A 596 2.36 -23.48 -4.24
N GLN A 597 2.51 -23.37 -5.56
CA GLN A 597 1.46 -22.87 -6.45
C GLN A 597 0.20 -23.74 -6.40
N GLU A 598 0.36 -25.06 -6.47
CA GLU A 598 -0.77 -26.01 -6.46
C GLU A 598 -1.45 -26.04 -5.08
N THR A 599 -0.68 -25.98 -3.99
CA THR A 599 -1.21 -25.91 -2.62
C THR A 599 -2.08 -24.66 -2.45
N PHE A 600 -1.61 -23.51 -2.93
CA PHE A 600 -2.39 -22.28 -2.86
C PHE A 600 -3.63 -22.33 -3.78
N LEU A 601 -3.50 -22.83 -5.01
CA LEU A 601 -4.63 -23.00 -5.93
C LEU A 601 -5.73 -23.88 -5.32
N ASP A 602 -5.37 -24.97 -4.64
CA ASP A 602 -6.33 -25.84 -3.97
C ASP A 602 -7.04 -25.11 -2.82
N TRP A 603 -6.34 -24.26 -2.07
CA TRP A 603 -6.96 -23.38 -1.06
C TRP A 603 -7.95 -22.39 -1.70
N VAL A 604 -7.57 -21.70 -2.78
CA VAL A 604 -8.44 -20.76 -3.50
C VAL A 604 -9.71 -21.46 -4.01
N ARG A 605 -9.56 -22.66 -4.60
CA ARG A 605 -10.69 -23.48 -5.06
C ARG A 605 -11.62 -23.87 -3.91
N ALA A 606 -11.05 -24.32 -2.80
CA ALA A 606 -11.82 -24.71 -1.62
C ALA A 606 -12.61 -23.52 -1.04
N MET A 607 -12.01 -22.33 -1.01
CA MET A 607 -12.72 -21.10 -0.60
C MET A 607 -13.82 -20.73 -1.60
N ARG A 608 -13.53 -20.72 -2.90
CA ARG A 608 -14.54 -20.46 -3.95
C ARG A 608 -15.72 -21.42 -3.86
N GLU A 609 -15.47 -22.71 -3.70
CA GLU A 609 -16.52 -23.73 -3.56
C GLU A 609 -17.44 -23.41 -2.37
N LYS A 610 -16.85 -23.06 -1.22
CA LYS A 610 -17.60 -22.67 -0.02
C LYS A 610 -18.40 -21.39 -0.22
N ILE A 611 -17.81 -20.37 -0.85
CA ILE A 611 -18.49 -19.11 -1.18
C ILE A 611 -19.67 -19.38 -2.12
N ARG A 612 -19.45 -20.09 -3.23
CA ARG A 612 -20.51 -20.41 -4.20
C ARG A 612 -21.60 -21.30 -3.61
N GLY A 613 -21.26 -22.16 -2.64
CA GLY A 613 -22.20 -23.00 -1.90
C GLY A 613 -23.26 -22.24 -1.08
N THR A 614 -23.01 -20.97 -0.74
CA THR A 614 -23.99 -20.07 -0.10
C THR A 614 -25.05 -19.52 -1.07
N GLY A 615 -24.87 -19.75 -2.38
CA GLY A 615 -25.66 -19.11 -3.44
C GLY A 615 -25.07 -17.79 -3.96
N SER A 616 -24.01 -17.26 -3.33
CA SER A 616 -23.37 -16.01 -3.77
C SER A 616 -22.88 -16.07 -5.21
N GLN A 617 -23.24 -15.04 -5.98
CA GLN A 617 -22.75 -14.76 -7.34
C GLN A 617 -21.77 -13.58 -7.38
N GLN A 618 -21.39 -13.04 -6.22
CA GLN A 618 -20.45 -11.92 -6.11
C GLN A 618 -19.06 -12.32 -6.61
N LEU A 619 -18.31 -11.34 -7.12
CA LEU A 619 -16.96 -11.58 -7.64
C LEU A 619 -16.01 -12.06 -6.53
N ILE A 620 -15.06 -12.91 -6.88
CA ILE A 620 -14.02 -13.45 -6.00
C ILE A 620 -12.66 -13.16 -6.63
N THR A 621 -11.71 -12.68 -5.84
CA THR A 621 -10.33 -12.43 -6.27
C THR A 621 -9.30 -12.78 -5.19
N VAL A 622 -8.03 -12.58 -5.51
CA VAL A 622 -6.87 -12.63 -4.62
C VAL A 622 -6.09 -11.34 -4.87
N GLY A 623 -5.77 -10.59 -3.81
CA GLY A 623 -4.93 -9.39 -3.89
C GLY A 623 -3.45 -9.75 -4.07
N GLN A 624 -2.96 -9.75 -5.29
CA GLN A 624 -1.64 -10.23 -5.66
C GLN A 624 -0.58 -9.14 -5.52
N ASP A 625 0.53 -9.41 -4.84
CA ASP A 625 1.72 -8.54 -4.89
C ASP A 625 2.53 -8.70 -6.20
N GLU A 626 3.32 -7.68 -6.59
CA GLU A 626 4.22 -7.71 -7.77
C GLU A 626 5.24 -8.87 -7.77
N GLY A 627 5.52 -9.50 -6.63
CA GLY A 627 6.34 -10.70 -6.57
C GLY A 627 5.65 -11.95 -7.13
N GLY A 628 4.32 -11.98 -7.23
CA GLY A 628 3.59 -13.14 -7.78
C GLY A 628 3.79 -13.39 -9.26
N VAL A 629 4.13 -12.36 -10.02
CA VAL A 629 4.54 -12.52 -11.43
C VAL A 629 6.03 -12.84 -11.57
N ARG A 630 6.78 -12.83 -10.45
CA ARG A 630 8.22 -13.13 -10.37
C ARG A 630 8.46 -14.52 -9.77
N ASP A 631 8.46 -14.64 -8.46
CA ASP A 631 8.91 -15.83 -7.74
C ASP A 631 8.02 -16.15 -6.53
N ARG A 632 6.74 -15.77 -6.61
CA ARG A 632 5.74 -16.05 -5.56
C ARG A 632 4.49 -16.67 -6.18
N LEU A 633 3.45 -16.84 -5.36
CA LEU A 633 2.15 -17.36 -5.77
C LEU A 633 1.62 -16.51 -6.94
N SER A 634 1.24 -17.15 -8.04
CA SER A 634 1.10 -16.47 -9.33
C SER A 634 -0.31 -16.62 -9.92
N PRO A 635 -0.91 -15.54 -10.47
CA PRO A 635 -2.22 -15.61 -11.14
C PRO A 635 -2.21 -16.55 -12.34
N ALA A 636 -1.04 -16.88 -12.90
CA ALA A 636 -0.89 -17.91 -13.92
C ALA A 636 -1.34 -19.31 -13.45
N PHE A 637 -1.43 -19.56 -12.14
CA PHE A 637 -1.92 -20.82 -11.57
C PHE A 637 -3.35 -20.68 -11.04
N TYR A 638 -3.61 -19.69 -10.18
CA TYR A 638 -4.91 -19.55 -9.53
C TYR A 638 -5.94 -18.73 -10.31
N GLY A 639 -5.56 -18.03 -11.40
CA GLY A 639 -6.44 -17.13 -12.16
C GLY A 639 -7.75 -17.78 -12.60
N SER A 640 -7.72 -19.05 -12.99
CA SER A 640 -8.93 -19.81 -13.38
C SER A 640 -9.90 -20.13 -12.23
N ALA A 641 -9.50 -19.86 -10.98
CA ALA A 641 -10.29 -20.06 -9.77
C ALA A 641 -10.79 -18.74 -9.16
N VAL A 642 -10.56 -17.61 -9.80
CA VAL A 642 -11.08 -16.29 -9.43
C VAL A 642 -11.90 -15.71 -10.60
N ASP A 643 -12.64 -14.63 -10.36
CA ASP A 643 -13.44 -13.97 -11.42
C ASP A 643 -12.67 -12.82 -12.10
N PHE A 644 -11.61 -12.32 -11.47
CA PHE A 644 -10.65 -11.37 -12.05
C PHE A 644 -9.31 -11.49 -11.34
N THR A 645 -8.22 -11.16 -12.04
CA THR A 645 -6.87 -11.14 -11.47
C THR A 645 -6.46 -9.73 -11.05
N THR A 646 -5.47 -9.65 -10.18
CA THR A 646 -4.97 -8.38 -9.68
C THR A 646 -3.46 -8.32 -9.72
N ASN A 647 -2.91 -7.14 -9.44
CA ASN A 647 -1.53 -6.94 -9.08
C ASN A 647 -1.36 -5.70 -8.19
N HIS A 648 -0.28 -5.66 -7.39
CA HIS A 648 0.09 -4.53 -6.56
C HIS A 648 1.45 -3.96 -6.97
N SER A 649 1.46 -2.75 -7.54
CA SER A 649 2.67 -2.16 -8.11
C SER A 649 3.39 -1.25 -7.10
N TRP A 650 4.42 -1.76 -6.42
CA TRP A 650 5.10 -1.09 -5.32
C TRP A 650 6.51 -0.62 -5.70
N TRP A 651 7.42 -1.56 -5.98
CA TRP A 651 8.86 -1.32 -6.09
C TRP A 651 9.39 -1.43 -7.53
N GLY A 652 8.72 -2.20 -8.39
CA GLY A 652 9.16 -2.49 -9.77
C GLY A 652 9.04 -1.33 -10.78
N ASN A 653 9.47 -0.12 -10.42
CA ASN A 653 9.22 1.13 -11.16
C ASN A 653 9.80 1.16 -12.59
N ASP A 654 10.86 0.40 -12.89
CA ASP A 654 11.46 0.31 -14.25
C ASP A 654 10.72 -0.69 -15.17
N SER A 655 9.85 -1.53 -14.58
CA SER A 655 9.18 -2.64 -15.26
C SER A 655 7.65 -2.62 -15.10
N LEU A 656 7.07 -1.45 -14.81
CA LEU A 656 5.64 -1.28 -14.49
C LEU A 656 4.70 -1.90 -15.53
N LEU A 657 5.00 -1.71 -16.82
CA LEU A 657 4.21 -2.31 -17.90
C LEU A 657 4.31 -3.84 -17.88
N TRP A 658 5.52 -4.40 -17.77
CA TRP A 658 5.73 -5.85 -17.75
C TRP A 658 4.98 -6.50 -16.58
N ASP A 659 5.03 -5.87 -15.41
CA ASP A 659 4.38 -6.32 -14.19
C ASP A 659 2.84 -6.44 -14.40
N SER A 660 2.23 -5.38 -14.93
CA SER A 660 0.80 -5.34 -15.27
C SER A 660 0.41 -6.36 -16.35
N LEU A 661 1.19 -6.46 -17.44
CA LEU A 661 0.91 -7.38 -18.54
C LEU A 661 1.02 -8.86 -18.12
N THR A 662 1.91 -9.18 -17.17
CA THR A 662 2.09 -10.55 -16.70
C THR A 662 0.98 -10.96 -15.73
N ALA A 663 0.42 -10.02 -14.98
CA ALA A 663 -0.75 -10.26 -14.13
C ALA A 663 -2.05 -10.45 -14.92
N LYS A 664 -2.20 -9.79 -16.09
CA LYS A 664 -3.33 -9.97 -17.01
C LYS A 664 -3.36 -11.38 -17.59
N GLN A 665 -4.29 -12.21 -17.10
CA GLN A 665 -4.43 -13.57 -17.61
C GLN A 665 -5.34 -13.65 -18.84
N PRO A 666 -5.09 -14.58 -19.78
CA PRO A 666 -5.91 -14.71 -20.97
C PRO A 666 -7.38 -14.98 -20.64
N GLY A 667 -8.26 -14.08 -21.11
CA GLY A 667 -9.71 -14.15 -20.93
C GLY A 667 -10.24 -13.61 -19.60
N GLU A 668 -9.37 -13.11 -18.71
CA GLU A 668 -9.75 -12.62 -17.38
C GLU A 668 -9.57 -11.10 -17.30
N THR A 669 -10.52 -10.40 -16.67
CA THR A 669 -10.33 -8.98 -16.30
C THR A 669 -9.16 -8.85 -15.33
N MET A 670 -8.39 -7.75 -15.44
CA MET A 670 -7.26 -7.44 -14.54
C MET A 670 -7.39 -6.04 -13.97
N LEU A 671 -7.08 -5.90 -12.68
CA LEU A 671 -7.06 -4.62 -11.95
C LEU A 671 -5.74 -4.45 -11.20
N ILE A 672 -5.14 -3.25 -11.29
CA ILE A 672 -4.09 -2.89 -10.33
C ILE A 672 -4.79 -2.57 -9.00
N GLN A 673 -4.89 -3.56 -8.12
CA GLN A 673 -5.77 -3.52 -6.94
C GLN A 673 -5.12 -2.79 -5.75
N GLU A 674 -3.80 -2.62 -5.80
CA GLU A 674 -3.08 -1.66 -4.96
C GLU A 674 -1.99 -0.98 -5.78
N THR A 675 -1.87 0.32 -5.63
CA THR A 675 -0.73 1.07 -6.13
C THR A 675 -0.49 2.28 -5.23
N GLY A 676 0.76 2.67 -5.09
CA GLY A 676 1.13 3.74 -4.19
C GLY A 676 2.63 3.99 -4.21
N LEU A 677 3.08 4.73 -3.20
CA LEU A 677 4.43 5.24 -3.10
C LEU A 677 5.07 4.72 -1.81
N GLN A 678 5.96 3.74 -1.96
CA GLN A 678 6.84 3.34 -0.87
C GLN A 678 7.87 4.44 -0.63
N ARG A 679 8.20 4.68 0.63
CA ARG A 679 9.17 5.71 0.99
C ARG A 679 10.58 5.27 0.65
N GLU A 680 11.23 5.98 -0.26
CA GLU A 680 12.66 5.87 -0.47
C GLU A 680 13.44 6.80 0.47
N ILE A 681 14.48 6.26 1.10
CA ILE A 681 15.30 6.97 2.08
C ILE A 681 16.76 7.02 1.66
N ASN A 682 17.41 8.14 1.96
CA ASN A 682 18.86 8.30 1.90
C ASN A 682 19.55 7.47 2.99
N LEU A 683 20.87 7.30 2.89
CA LEU A 683 21.67 6.61 3.92
C LEU A 683 21.63 7.31 5.30
N ASP A 684 21.29 8.59 5.33
CA ASP A 684 21.07 9.38 6.55
C ASP A 684 19.60 9.39 7.01
N GLU A 685 18.77 8.53 6.42
CA GLU A 685 17.37 8.28 6.78
C GLU A 685 16.40 9.43 6.46
N THR A 686 16.86 10.44 5.72
CA THR A 686 16.00 11.48 5.15
C THR A 686 15.26 10.96 3.92
N ALA A 687 14.07 11.50 3.60
CA ALA A 687 13.42 11.15 2.33
C ALA A 687 14.29 11.51 1.13
N ARG A 688 14.29 10.61 0.16
CA ARG A 688 14.96 10.79 -1.12
C ARG A 688 14.18 11.70 -2.06
N PHE A 689 12.85 11.56 -2.08
CA PHE A 689 11.96 12.30 -2.97
C PHE A 689 11.06 13.28 -2.21
N THR A 690 10.69 14.35 -2.89
CA THR A 690 9.64 15.28 -2.49
C THR A 690 8.25 14.70 -2.79
N PRO A 691 7.19 15.13 -2.09
CA PRO A 691 5.82 14.71 -2.40
C PRO A 691 5.39 14.98 -3.84
N GLU A 692 5.95 16.02 -4.48
CA GLU A 692 5.73 16.32 -5.90
C GLU A 692 6.36 15.27 -6.81
N GLU A 693 7.63 14.90 -6.58
CA GLU A 693 8.32 13.85 -7.35
C GLU A 693 7.66 12.48 -7.16
N GLU A 694 7.23 12.17 -5.93
CA GLU A 694 6.46 10.95 -5.64
C GLU A 694 5.17 10.93 -6.48
N ALA A 695 4.43 12.05 -6.55
CA ALA A 695 3.21 12.12 -7.34
C ALA A 695 3.43 11.97 -8.85
N LEU A 696 4.57 12.39 -9.41
CA LEU A 696 4.93 12.13 -10.81
C LEU A 696 5.07 10.64 -11.10
N LEU A 697 5.70 9.89 -10.19
CA LEU A 697 5.78 8.43 -10.30
C LEU A 697 4.38 7.80 -10.17
N PHE A 698 3.58 8.25 -9.20
CA PHE A 698 2.23 7.74 -9.00
C PHE A 698 1.32 7.97 -10.22
N GLU A 699 1.40 9.14 -10.85
CA GLU A 699 0.69 9.45 -12.11
C GLU A 699 0.98 8.42 -13.19
N ARG A 700 2.25 8.08 -13.41
CA ARG A 700 2.66 7.09 -14.41
C ARG A 700 2.16 5.69 -14.07
N LYS A 701 2.19 5.29 -12.78
CA LYS A 701 1.61 4.02 -12.33
C LYS A 701 0.11 3.94 -12.64
N VAL A 702 -0.66 4.98 -12.33
CA VAL A 702 -2.10 5.02 -12.60
C VAL A 702 -2.37 5.02 -14.12
N ALA A 703 -1.60 5.76 -14.92
CA ALA A 703 -1.73 5.77 -16.38
C ALA A 703 -1.53 4.37 -16.99
N LEU A 704 -0.45 3.68 -16.60
CA LEU A 704 -0.12 2.35 -17.13
C LEU A 704 -1.12 1.26 -16.70
N SER A 705 -1.85 1.46 -15.60
CA SER A 705 -2.88 0.52 -15.14
C SER A 705 -4.04 0.32 -16.13
N PHE A 706 -4.21 1.25 -17.10
CA PHE A 706 -5.18 1.15 -18.18
C PHE A 706 -4.67 0.38 -19.41
N VAL A 707 -3.39 0.00 -19.46
CA VAL A 707 -2.85 -0.82 -20.56
C VAL A 707 -3.31 -2.26 -20.38
N GLN A 708 -4.33 -2.67 -21.14
CA GLN A 708 -4.99 -3.99 -21.02
C GLN A 708 -5.59 -4.30 -19.64
N GLY A 709 -5.67 -3.30 -18.75
CA GLY A 709 -6.24 -3.37 -17.41
C GLY A 709 -7.44 -2.44 -17.23
N SER A 710 -8.13 -2.59 -16.10
CA SER A 710 -9.34 -1.82 -15.77
C SER A 710 -9.09 -0.49 -15.05
N GLY A 711 -7.82 -0.14 -14.77
CA GLY A 711 -7.46 0.99 -13.94
C GLY A 711 -6.81 0.56 -12.62
N ALA A 712 -6.90 1.42 -11.60
CA ALA A 712 -6.17 1.25 -10.35
C ALA A 712 -6.99 1.58 -9.09
N ILE A 713 -6.61 0.93 -7.99
CA ILE A 713 -6.99 1.29 -6.63
C ILE A 713 -5.73 1.73 -5.89
N GLU A 714 -5.74 2.95 -5.35
CA GLU A 714 -4.64 3.48 -4.56
C GLU A 714 -4.60 2.87 -3.14
N TRP A 715 -3.40 2.64 -2.60
CA TRP A 715 -3.20 2.30 -1.20
C TRP A 715 -2.46 3.47 -0.55
N LEU A 716 -3.10 4.29 0.28
CA LEU A 716 -4.51 4.26 0.72
C LEU A 716 -5.00 5.69 1.02
N TRP A 717 -6.31 5.93 1.10
CA TRP A 717 -6.81 7.31 1.27
C TRP A 717 -6.26 8.01 2.52
N ASN A 718 -6.41 7.37 3.69
CA ASN A 718 -5.94 7.89 4.98
C ASN A 718 -4.62 7.22 5.37
N THR A 719 -3.52 7.97 5.53
CA THR A 719 -2.22 7.40 5.94
C THR A 719 -2.31 6.56 7.22
N ASN A 720 -1.54 5.46 7.29
CA ASN A 720 -1.55 4.47 8.38
C ASN A 720 -0.50 4.76 9.48
N SER A 721 -0.73 5.79 10.30
CA SER A 721 0.17 6.20 11.39
C SER A 721 0.14 5.33 12.66
N TYR A 722 -0.85 4.46 12.88
CA TYR A 722 -0.98 3.53 14.01
C TYR A 722 -0.26 2.20 13.71
N MET A 723 1.02 2.33 13.41
CA MET A 723 1.94 1.24 13.14
C MET A 723 3.27 1.49 13.84
N THR A 724 3.97 0.41 14.17
CA THR A 724 5.35 0.48 14.68
C THR A 724 6.37 0.57 13.55
N GLU A 725 6.04 0.07 12.36
CA GLU A 725 6.91 0.10 11.18
C GLU A 725 6.87 1.46 10.46
N ALA A 726 8.05 1.92 10.01
CA ALA A 726 8.24 3.21 9.36
C ALA A 726 7.95 3.20 7.84
N ASN A 727 7.89 2.01 7.23
CA ASN A 727 7.70 1.81 5.79
C ASN A 727 6.29 2.24 5.34
N GLU A 728 5.26 1.92 6.13
CA GLU A 728 3.85 2.15 5.81
C GLU A 728 3.30 3.48 6.35
N ALA A 729 3.89 4.00 7.44
CA ALA A 729 3.52 5.27 8.05
C ALA A 729 3.51 6.53 7.14
N PRO A 730 4.23 6.59 5.99
CA PRO A 730 4.14 7.69 5.05
C PRO A 730 3.15 7.45 3.91
N ILE A 731 2.58 6.25 3.73
CA ILE A 731 1.83 5.90 2.52
C ILE A 731 0.39 6.44 2.60
N GLY A 732 -0.08 7.11 1.54
CA GLY A 732 -1.50 7.44 1.34
C GLY A 732 -1.82 8.87 0.92
N ALA A 733 -2.98 9.09 0.31
CA ALA A 733 -3.39 10.37 -0.29
C ALA A 733 -3.52 11.54 0.72
N LEU A 734 -3.88 11.25 1.97
CA LEU A 734 -3.99 12.22 3.06
C LEU A 734 -2.92 11.95 4.11
N ARG A 735 -2.25 12.99 4.58
CA ARG A 735 -1.34 12.94 5.72
C ARG A 735 -2.09 12.72 7.04
N ALA A 736 -1.37 12.40 8.10
CA ALA A 736 -1.94 12.20 9.44
C ALA A 736 -2.73 13.41 9.98
N ASP A 737 -2.39 14.62 9.51
CA ASP A 737 -3.09 15.87 9.85
C ASP A 737 -4.30 16.17 8.93
N ALA A 738 -4.75 15.18 8.15
CA ALA A 738 -5.83 15.24 7.18
C ALA A 738 -5.61 16.24 6.02
N THR A 739 -4.37 16.69 5.79
CA THR A 739 -4.03 17.48 4.59
C THR A 739 -3.77 16.58 3.40
N GLU A 740 -4.23 17.00 2.22
CA GLU A 740 -4.02 16.25 0.98
C GLU A 740 -2.58 16.38 0.48
N LYS A 741 -2.04 15.27 -0.03
CA LYS A 741 -0.78 15.23 -0.78
C LYS A 741 -1.02 15.50 -2.26
N PRO A 742 0.04 15.79 -3.05
CA PRO A 742 -0.10 15.96 -4.51
C PRO A 742 -0.74 14.74 -5.20
N GLU A 743 -0.51 13.53 -4.69
CA GLU A 743 -1.14 12.27 -5.11
C GLU A 743 -2.67 12.36 -5.17
N ALA A 744 -3.33 13.02 -4.21
CA ALA A 744 -4.78 13.20 -4.21
C ALA A 744 -5.28 14.03 -5.40
N THR A 745 -4.46 14.93 -5.94
CA THR A 745 -4.79 15.68 -7.17
C THR A 745 -4.74 14.76 -8.38
N VAL A 746 -3.69 13.93 -8.50
CA VAL A 746 -3.58 12.92 -9.55
C VAL A 746 -4.82 12.02 -9.57
N MET A 747 -5.23 11.52 -8.41
CA MET A 747 -6.43 10.68 -8.29
C MET A 747 -7.71 11.38 -8.76
N ARG A 748 -7.92 12.65 -8.37
CA ARG A 748 -9.10 13.45 -8.78
C ARG A 748 -9.13 13.67 -10.29
N ASP A 749 -7.98 13.94 -10.89
CA ASP A 749 -7.87 14.19 -12.33
C ASP A 749 -8.13 12.90 -13.13
N PHE A 750 -7.58 11.76 -12.69
CA PHE A 750 -7.89 10.45 -13.27
C PHE A 750 -9.34 10.04 -13.06
N ALA A 751 -9.95 10.32 -11.91
CA ALA A 751 -11.37 10.08 -11.67
C ALA A 751 -12.26 10.88 -12.63
N SER A 752 -11.86 12.12 -12.94
CA SER A 752 -12.51 12.92 -13.97
C SER A 752 -12.40 12.29 -15.35
N LEU A 753 -11.19 11.83 -15.73
CA LEU A 753 -10.96 11.10 -16.99
C LEU A 753 -11.79 9.82 -17.05
N ALA A 754 -11.79 8.99 -16.00
CA ALA A 754 -12.47 7.70 -15.96
C ALA A 754 -13.95 7.80 -16.31
N ARG A 755 -14.65 8.85 -15.86
CA ARG A 755 -16.05 9.13 -16.22
C ARG A 755 -16.24 9.32 -17.73
N SER A 756 -15.28 9.95 -18.41
CA SER A 756 -15.32 10.18 -19.85
C SER A 756 -14.98 8.94 -20.70
N LEU A 757 -14.35 7.93 -20.11
CA LEU A 757 -14.01 6.67 -20.81
C LEU A 757 -15.17 5.65 -20.82
N ARG A 758 -16.15 5.79 -19.91
CA ARG A 758 -17.20 4.79 -19.62
C ARG A 758 -17.92 4.23 -20.86
N SER A 759 -18.27 5.07 -21.82
CA SER A 759 -19.02 4.64 -23.01
C SER A 759 -18.17 3.92 -24.07
N HIS A 760 -16.86 3.87 -23.89
CA HIS A 760 -15.91 3.51 -24.96
C HIS A 760 -15.06 2.26 -24.66
N LEU A 761 -14.93 1.88 -23.38
CA LEU A 761 -14.15 0.71 -22.96
C LEU A 761 -14.87 -0.60 -23.30
N GLN A 762 -14.88 -0.98 -24.58
CA GLN A 762 -15.57 -2.17 -25.08
C GLN A 762 -14.74 -2.89 -26.14
N ASN A 763 -14.67 -4.22 -26.02
CA ASN A 763 -14.09 -5.14 -27.00
C ASN A 763 -12.71 -4.68 -27.52
N PRO A 764 -11.72 -4.53 -26.64
CA PRO A 764 -10.36 -4.19 -27.02
C PRO A 764 -9.80 -5.28 -27.93
N ARG A 765 -9.11 -4.86 -28.99
CA ARG A 765 -8.45 -5.77 -29.90
C ARG A 765 -7.22 -6.38 -29.23
N GLN A 766 -7.14 -7.71 -29.21
CA GLN A 766 -5.97 -8.42 -28.71
C GLN A 766 -4.70 -8.01 -29.50
N PRO A 767 -3.57 -7.73 -28.83
CA PRO A 767 -2.31 -7.42 -29.51
C PRO A 767 -1.81 -8.55 -30.41
N SER A 768 -1.08 -8.20 -31.47
CA SER A 768 -0.59 -9.16 -32.46
C SER A 768 0.68 -9.91 -32.04
N ILE A 769 1.31 -9.51 -30.92
CA ILE A 769 2.56 -10.08 -30.41
C ILE A 769 2.32 -10.68 -29.03
N ALA A 770 2.73 -11.93 -28.85
CA ALA A 770 2.79 -12.60 -27.55
C ALA A 770 4.24 -12.71 -27.06
N VAL A 771 4.50 -12.35 -25.81
CA VAL A 771 5.73 -12.72 -25.11
C VAL A 771 5.42 -13.94 -24.23
N VAL A 772 6.13 -15.04 -24.47
CA VAL A 772 5.95 -16.31 -23.73
C VAL A 772 6.99 -16.37 -22.62
N THR A 773 6.57 -16.52 -21.37
CA THR A 773 7.50 -16.66 -20.24
C THR A 773 8.04 -18.09 -20.16
N SER A 774 9.25 -18.25 -19.60
CA SER A 774 9.78 -19.55 -19.18
C SER A 774 9.70 -19.67 -17.67
N GLN A 775 8.66 -20.35 -17.17
CA GLN A 775 8.55 -20.68 -15.75
C GLN A 775 9.59 -21.72 -15.35
N ALA A 776 10.01 -22.58 -16.28
CA ALA A 776 11.09 -23.54 -16.08
C ALA A 776 12.41 -22.87 -15.69
N ALA A 777 12.75 -21.73 -16.29
CA ALA A 777 13.92 -20.94 -15.90
C ALA A 777 13.63 -19.98 -14.74
N GLN A 778 12.45 -19.38 -14.69
CA GLN A 778 12.04 -18.42 -13.66
C GLN A 778 11.96 -19.07 -12.26
N PHE A 779 11.52 -20.33 -12.14
CA PHE A 779 11.47 -21.06 -10.86
C PHE A 779 12.75 -21.84 -10.56
N SER A 780 13.90 -21.26 -10.94
CA SER A 780 15.23 -21.78 -10.64
C SER A 780 16.06 -20.75 -9.87
N VAL A 781 17.25 -21.15 -9.41
CA VAL A 781 18.20 -20.22 -8.77
C VAL A 781 18.83 -19.20 -9.73
N LEU A 782 18.41 -19.20 -11.00
CA LEU A 782 18.80 -18.25 -12.05
C LEU A 782 17.63 -17.36 -12.49
N ALA A 783 16.58 -17.26 -11.66
CA ALA A 783 15.35 -16.51 -11.93
C ALA A 783 15.58 -15.10 -12.50
N ASP A 784 16.54 -14.35 -11.93
CA ASP A 784 16.83 -12.96 -12.31
C ASP A 784 17.12 -12.81 -13.80
N LEU A 785 17.82 -13.77 -14.41
CA LEU A 785 18.11 -13.74 -15.85
C LEU A 785 16.84 -13.90 -16.67
N GLN A 786 15.94 -14.78 -16.25
CA GLN A 786 14.69 -14.98 -16.96
C GLN A 786 13.72 -13.80 -16.77
N LEU A 787 13.75 -13.12 -15.61
CA LEU A 787 12.98 -11.90 -15.38
C LEU A 787 13.52 -10.73 -16.22
N GLU A 788 14.85 -10.53 -16.23
CA GLU A 788 15.52 -9.49 -17.04
C GLU A 788 15.18 -9.66 -18.53
N ALA A 789 15.22 -10.89 -19.05
CA ALA A 789 14.91 -11.18 -20.46
C ALA A 789 13.47 -10.80 -20.83
N GLN A 790 12.49 -11.12 -19.97
CA GLN A 790 11.08 -10.79 -20.21
C GLN A 790 10.83 -9.29 -20.13
N GLN A 791 11.39 -8.61 -19.13
CA GLN A 791 11.25 -7.17 -18.92
C GLN A 791 11.83 -6.40 -20.10
N LYS A 792 13.06 -6.74 -20.53
CA LYS A 792 13.68 -6.12 -21.70
C LYS A 792 12.97 -6.46 -23.00
N ALA A 793 12.35 -7.63 -23.14
CA ALA A 793 11.51 -7.94 -24.29
C ALA A 793 10.31 -6.99 -24.38
N VAL A 794 9.58 -6.79 -23.28
CA VAL A 794 8.48 -5.83 -23.23
C VAL A 794 8.97 -4.41 -23.49
N ARG A 795 10.10 -4.00 -22.90
CA ARG A 795 10.66 -2.66 -23.04
C ARG A 795 11.11 -2.36 -24.49
N ALA A 796 11.81 -3.29 -25.13
CA ALA A 796 12.23 -3.17 -26.53
C ALA A 796 11.03 -3.04 -27.48
N LEU A 797 9.93 -3.75 -27.21
CA LEU A 797 8.70 -3.67 -28.00
C LEU A 797 7.91 -2.37 -27.75
N ALA A 798 7.65 -2.03 -26.49
CA ALA A 798 6.75 -0.93 -26.13
C ALA A 798 7.40 0.45 -26.22
N TYR A 799 8.66 0.59 -25.80
CA TYR A 799 9.40 1.86 -25.86
C TYR A 799 10.19 1.97 -27.17
N GLY A 800 10.90 0.91 -27.57
CA GLY A 800 11.78 0.95 -28.75
C GLY A 800 11.04 0.87 -30.09
N LEU A 801 9.94 0.13 -30.15
CA LEU A 801 9.20 -0.14 -31.40
C LEU A 801 7.73 0.31 -31.37
N HIS A 802 7.27 0.84 -30.23
CA HIS A 802 5.90 1.31 -30.00
C HIS A 802 4.81 0.30 -30.38
N VAL A 803 5.04 -0.97 -30.04
CA VAL A 803 4.05 -2.04 -30.17
C VAL A 803 3.92 -2.73 -28.82
N THR A 804 2.76 -2.63 -28.19
CA THR A 804 2.49 -3.27 -26.90
C THR A 804 2.18 -4.76 -27.09
N PRO A 805 2.92 -5.69 -26.45
CA PRO A 805 2.59 -7.12 -26.50
C PRO A 805 1.51 -7.49 -25.46
N TYR A 806 1.02 -8.72 -25.52
CA TYR A 806 0.49 -9.40 -24.32
C TYR A 806 1.49 -10.45 -23.84
N VAL A 807 1.46 -10.78 -22.55
CA VAL A 807 2.33 -11.80 -21.95
C VAL A 807 1.50 -13.06 -21.68
N ILE A 808 2.10 -14.23 -21.90
CA ILE A 808 1.48 -15.51 -21.55
C ILE A 808 2.48 -16.41 -20.82
N ALA A 809 2.04 -16.94 -19.69
CA ALA A 809 2.84 -17.83 -18.88
C ALA A 809 2.99 -19.22 -19.51
N GLU A 810 4.12 -19.87 -19.27
CA GLU A 810 4.45 -21.22 -19.76
C GLU A 810 3.33 -22.23 -19.50
N ASN A 811 2.81 -22.29 -18.28
CA ASN A 811 1.73 -23.21 -17.89
C ASN A 811 0.35 -22.88 -18.51
N GLN A 812 0.20 -21.70 -19.11
CA GLN A 812 -1.03 -21.25 -19.78
C GLN A 812 -0.93 -21.33 -21.32
N ILE A 813 0.12 -21.91 -21.88
CA ILE A 813 0.39 -21.89 -23.33
C ILE A 813 -0.76 -22.38 -24.22
N ALA A 814 -1.64 -23.24 -23.71
CA ALA A 814 -2.84 -23.66 -24.41
C ALA A 814 -3.80 -22.50 -24.76
N LYS A 815 -3.70 -21.37 -24.04
CA LYS A 815 -4.45 -20.13 -24.25
C LYS A 815 -3.70 -19.10 -25.11
N LEU A 816 -2.63 -19.49 -25.81
CA LEU A 816 -1.85 -18.59 -26.66
C LEU A 816 -2.70 -17.83 -27.68
N GLY A 817 -3.77 -18.46 -28.20
CA GLY A 817 -4.57 -17.89 -29.28
C GLY A 817 -3.83 -17.98 -30.62
N ALA A 818 -3.95 -16.94 -31.44
CA ALA A 818 -3.33 -16.88 -32.76
C ALA A 818 -2.60 -15.55 -33.00
N PRO A 819 -1.60 -15.21 -32.17
CA PRO A 819 -0.78 -14.01 -32.41
C PRO A 819 -0.08 -14.15 -33.76
N GLN A 820 0.24 -13.02 -34.40
CA GLN A 820 1.04 -13.03 -35.63
C GLN A 820 2.49 -13.41 -35.34
N LEU A 821 2.99 -13.06 -34.14
CA LEU A 821 4.33 -13.38 -33.65
C LEU A 821 4.28 -13.77 -32.17
N ALA A 822 4.86 -14.91 -31.83
CA ALA A 822 5.22 -15.29 -30.47
C ALA A 822 6.74 -15.10 -30.28
N ILE A 823 7.15 -14.51 -29.17
CA ILE A 823 8.55 -14.31 -28.79
C ILE A 823 8.80 -15.12 -27.52
N LEU A 824 9.82 -15.97 -27.56
CA LEU A 824 10.34 -16.71 -26.42
C LEU A 824 11.73 -16.15 -26.06
N PRO A 825 11.78 -15.14 -25.17
CA PRO A 825 13.01 -14.41 -24.88
C PRO A 825 13.92 -15.23 -23.97
N SER A 826 15.07 -15.66 -24.51
CA SER A 826 16.20 -16.21 -23.76
C SER A 826 15.88 -17.28 -22.71
N PRO A 827 15.04 -18.28 -23.01
CA PRO A 827 14.44 -19.10 -21.99
C PRO A 827 15.44 -20.02 -21.27
N GLN A 828 16.57 -20.45 -21.92
CA GLN A 828 17.53 -21.49 -21.48
C GLN A 828 16.87 -22.86 -21.25
N SER A 829 15.89 -22.89 -20.35
CA SER A 829 15.03 -23.98 -19.95
C SER A 829 13.58 -23.75 -20.39
N LEU A 830 12.86 -24.82 -20.71
CA LEU A 830 11.44 -24.79 -21.06
C LEU A 830 10.81 -26.16 -20.81
N ASN A 831 9.55 -26.25 -20.39
CA ASN A 831 8.82 -27.50 -20.37
C ASN A 831 8.57 -28.04 -21.79
N GLU A 832 8.56 -29.38 -21.90
CA GLU A 832 8.36 -30.06 -23.17
C GLU A 832 6.97 -29.83 -23.78
N ASN A 833 5.92 -29.75 -22.96
CA ASN A 833 4.57 -29.49 -23.44
C ASN A 833 4.48 -28.10 -24.12
N THR A 834 5.15 -27.10 -23.55
CA THR A 834 5.21 -25.75 -24.12
C THR A 834 5.98 -25.74 -25.43
N TRP A 835 7.11 -26.45 -25.50
CA TRP A 835 7.85 -26.62 -26.76
C TRP A 835 6.95 -27.20 -27.86
N GLN A 836 6.26 -28.30 -27.58
CA GLN A 836 5.37 -28.94 -28.55
C GLN A 836 4.19 -28.05 -28.95
N ALA A 837 3.61 -27.30 -28.01
CA ALA A 837 2.53 -26.35 -28.28
C ALA A 837 2.99 -25.21 -29.20
N LEU A 838 4.20 -24.67 -28.97
CA LEU A 838 4.78 -23.64 -29.83
C LEU A 838 5.07 -24.18 -31.24
N LEU A 839 5.61 -25.40 -31.37
CA LEU A 839 5.78 -26.04 -32.68
C LEU A 839 4.45 -26.26 -33.40
N ALA A 840 3.39 -26.62 -32.68
CA ALA A 840 2.05 -26.76 -33.24
C ALA A 840 1.48 -25.42 -33.72
N TYR A 841 1.63 -24.36 -32.92
CA TYR A 841 1.28 -22.98 -33.30
C TYR A 841 1.99 -22.54 -34.60
N VAL A 842 3.29 -22.79 -34.71
CA VAL A 842 4.05 -22.46 -35.92
C VAL A 842 3.58 -23.28 -37.12
N LYS A 843 3.39 -24.61 -36.94
CA LYS A 843 2.88 -25.48 -38.03
C LYS A 843 1.52 -24.99 -38.56
N ALA A 844 0.69 -24.39 -37.70
CA ALA A 844 -0.61 -23.83 -38.04
C ALA A 844 -0.55 -22.44 -38.71
N GLY A 845 0.64 -21.84 -38.89
CA GLY A 845 0.82 -20.56 -39.59
C GLY A 845 1.42 -19.44 -38.72
N GLY A 846 1.68 -19.72 -37.44
CA GLY A 846 2.31 -18.77 -36.53
C GLY A 846 3.78 -18.48 -36.83
N ASN A 847 4.30 -17.37 -36.29
CA ASN A 847 5.72 -17.04 -36.33
C ASN A 847 6.29 -17.10 -34.91
N LEU A 848 7.39 -17.80 -34.71
CA LEU A 848 8.05 -17.92 -33.41
C LEU A 848 9.46 -17.34 -33.47
N LEU A 849 9.79 -16.39 -32.59
CA LEU A 849 11.16 -16.01 -32.31
C LEU A 849 11.69 -16.72 -31.07
N ILE A 850 12.89 -17.28 -31.18
CA ILE A 850 13.68 -17.82 -30.09
C ILE A 850 15.01 -17.07 -30.06
N THR A 851 15.39 -16.54 -28.89
CA THR A 851 16.72 -15.95 -28.67
C THR A 851 17.52 -16.81 -27.69
N GLY A 852 18.79 -17.06 -28.01
CA GLY A 852 19.67 -17.90 -27.19
C GLY A 852 19.33 -19.40 -27.24
N ALA A 853 19.87 -20.15 -26.28
CA ALA A 853 19.65 -21.59 -26.15
C ALA A 853 18.30 -21.90 -25.48
N ILE A 854 17.71 -23.04 -25.84
CA ILE A 854 16.47 -23.59 -25.24
C ILE A 854 16.62 -25.06 -24.88
N SER A 855 17.83 -25.54 -24.67
CA SER A 855 18.16 -26.96 -24.66
C SER A 855 18.11 -27.60 -23.26
N ARG A 856 17.42 -26.97 -22.31
CA ARG A 856 17.21 -27.48 -20.96
C ARG A 856 15.72 -27.73 -20.68
N ASN A 857 15.40 -28.75 -19.90
CA ASN A 857 14.06 -28.91 -19.32
C ASN A 857 13.99 -28.28 -17.92
N GLU A 858 12.83 -28.37 -17.25
CA GLU A 858 12.59 -27.79 -15.93
C GLU A 858 13.57 -28.22 -14.82
N HIS A 859 14.26 -29.35 -14.98
CA HIS A 859 15.31 -29.83 -14.07
C HIS A 859 16.72 -29.69 -14.67
N TRP A 860 16.89 -28.76 -15.61
CA TRP A 860 18.15 -28.42 -16.27
C TRP A 860 18.85 -29.60 -16.98
N GLN A 861 18.10 -30.64 -17.33
CA GLN A 861 18.58 -31.75 -18.14
C GLN A 861 18.60 -31.38 -19.62
N PHE A 862 19.59 -31.87 -20.35
CA PHE A 862 19.75 -31.58 -21.77
C PHE A 862 18.59 -32.14 -22.61
N ARG A 863 18.10 -31.32 -23.54
CA ARG A 863 17.12 -31.65 -24.59
C ARG A 863 17.59 -31.11 -25.92
N ASP A 864 17.71 -31.98 -26.91
CA ASP A 864 18.17 -31.62 -28.26
C ASP A 864 17.02 -31.05 -29.12
N ARG A 865 16.38 -29.98 -28.64
CA ARG A 865 15.30 -29.29 -29.37
C ARG A 865 15.69 -28.77 -30.76
N PRO A 866 16.94 -28.30 -30.99
CA PRO A 866 17.38 -27.96 -32.34
C PRO A 866 17.27 -29.14 -33.32
N HIS A 867 17.49 -30.38 -32.86
CA HIS A 867 17.35 -31.58 -33.69
C HIS A 867 15.92 -31.80 -34.20
N ASP A 868 14.90 -31.46 -33.40
CA ASP A 868 13.49 -31.52 -33.83
C ASP A 868 13.19 -30.64 -35.05
N LEU A 869 14.02 -29.61 -35.27
CA LEU A 869 13.96 -28.69 -36.41
C LEU A 869 14.96 -29.04 -37.52
N GLY A 870 15.63 -30.19 -37.43
CA GLY A 870 16.64 -30.63 -38.39
C GLY A 870 17.94 -29.83 -38.34
N LEU A 871 18.20 -29.10 -37.25
CA LEU A 871 19.41 -28.32 -37.09
C LEU A 871 20.53 -29.16 -36.49
N ARG A 872 21.76 -28.89 -36.93
CA ARG A 872 22.97 -29.35 -36.24
C ARG A 872 23.48 -28.21 -35.39
N THR A 873 23.52 -28.41 -34.08
CA THR A 873 23.95 -27.38 -33.14
C THR A 873 24.86 -27.94 -32.06
N GLN A 874 25.62 -27.05 -31.43
CA GLN A 874 26.39 -27.34 -30.22
C GLN A 874 26.05 -26.30 -29.16
N LEU A 875 25.84 -26.75 -27.92
CA LEU A 875 25.79 -25.86 -26.77
C LEU A 875 27.19 -25.59 -26.24
N GLU A 876 27.42 -24.36 -25.81
CA GLU A 876 28.60 -23.96 -25.06
C GLU A 876 28.26 -22.93 -23.99
N PRO A 877 29.03 -22.83 -22.89
CA PRO A 877 28.93 -21.71 -21.97
C PRO A 877 29.22 -20.38 -22.67
N GLN A 878 28.47 -19.33 -22.33
CA GLN A 878 28.62 -17.95 -22.82
C GLN A 878 29.83 -17.25 -22.16
N SER A 879 31.01 -17.85 -22.17
CA SER A 879 32.20 -17.42 -21.41
C SER A 879 32.90 -16.15 -21.93
N TYR A 880 32.31 -15.46 -22.91
CA TYR A 880 32.89 -14.31 -23.60
C TYR A 880 32.08 -13.04 -23.38
N ARG A 881 32.79 -11.90 -23.31
CA ARG A 881 32.21 -10.56 -23.14
C ARG A 881 31.47 -10.07 -24.38
N SER A 882 31.88 -10.47 -25.58
CA SER A 882 31.36 -9.89 -26.83
C SER A 882 30.99 -10.97 -27.85
N ALA A 883 29.85 -10.77 -28.51
CA ALA A 883 29.35 -11.63 -29.58
C ALA A 883 28.70 -10.77 -30.68
N GLU A 884 28.38 -11.38 -31.81
CA GLU A 884 27.77 -10.69 -32.94
C GLU A 884 26.65 -11.54 -33.56
N ILE A 885 25.49 -10.95 -33.81
CA ILE A 885 24.44 -11.59 -34.63
C ILE A 885 24.52 -11.00 -36.03
N LEU A 886 24.82 -11.84 -37.02
CA LEU A 886 24.74 -11.49 -38.43
C LEU A 886 23.30 -11.68 -38.93
N LEU A 887 22.61 -10.57 -39.18
CA LEU A 887 21.21 -10.51 -39.62
C LEU A 887 21.13 -9.77 -40.97
N GLN A 888 20.82 -10.50 -42.05
CA GLN A 888 20.70 -9.93 -43.42
C GLN A 888 21.90 -9.04 -43.84
N GLY A 889 23.12 -9.46 -43.49
CA GLY A 889 24.35 -8.71 -43.80
C GLY A 889 24.62 -7.52 -42.87
N LYS A 890 23.78 -7.27 -41.85
CA LYS A 890 24.06 -6.34 -40.76
C LYS A 890 24.63 -7.10 -39.56
N THR A 891 25.64 -6.53 -38.92
CA THR A 891 26.21 -7.05 -37.68
C THR A 891 25.55 -6.33 -36.50
N ILE A 892 24.88 -7.08 -35.63
CA ILE A 892 24.33 -6.59 -34.37
C ILE A 892 25.32 -6.98 -33.26
N PRO A 893 26.03 -6.02 -32.64
CA PRO A 893 26.95 -6.33 -31.55
C PRO A 893 26.19 -6.67 -30.26
N LEU A 894 26.74 -7.60 -29.48
CA LEU A 894 26.25 -7.99 -28.16
C LEU A 894 27.38 -7.91 -27.16
N SER A 895 27.05 -7.50 -25.93
CA SER A 895 27.97 -7.43 -24.80
C SER A 895 27.31 -8.09 -23.58
N PHE A 896 28.03 -8.96 -22.86
CA PHE A 896 27.49 -9.75 -21.74
C PHE A 896 28.33 -9.56 -20.48
N ASP A 897 27.74 -9.14 -19.37
CA ASP A 897 28.49 -8.90 -18.13
C ASP A 897 28.98 -10.21 -17.48
N GLN A 898 29.64 -10.09 -16.33
CA GLN A 898 30.19 -11.25 -15.61
C GLN A 898 29.11 -12.25 -15.17
N GLN A 899 27.93 -11.77 -14.74
CA GLN A 899 26.83 -12.64 -14.32
C GLN A 899 26.33 -13.47 -15.50
N LYS A 900 26.13 -12.84 -16.66
CA LYS A 900 25.70 -13.52 -17.89
C LYS A 900 26.74 -14.55 -18.34
N GLN A 901 28.03 -14.20 -18.27
CA GLN A 901 29.12 -15.12 -18.66
C GLN A 901 29.22 -16.35 -17.77
N PHE A 902 28.83 -16.24 -16.50
CA PHE A 902 28.85 -17.35 -15.56
C PHE A 902 27.68 -18.34 -15.77
N SER A 903 26.51 -17.84 -16.15
CA SER A 903 25.26 -18.62 -16.09
C SER A 903 24.65 -18.99 -17.44
N LEU A 904 24.90 -18.24 -18.52
CA LEU A 904 24.23 -18.46 -19.79
C LEU A 904 24.91 -19.54 -20.64
N GLU A 905 24.10 -20.31 -21.36
CA GLU A 905 24.52 -21.10 -22.50
C GLU A 905 24.23 -20.37 -23.81
N ALA A 906 25.10 -20.55 -24.79
CA ALA A 906 24.95 -20.10 -26.16
C ALA A 906 24.75 -21.28 -27.12
N LEU A 907 24.00 -21.06 -28.19
CA LEU A 907 23.74 -22.08 -29.21
C LEU A 907 24.56 -21.80 -30.47
N ARG A 908 25.48 -22.69 -30.82
CA ARG A 908 26.26 -22.63 -32.06
C ARG A 908 25.58 -23.44 -33.15
N PHE A 909 25.19 -22.78 -34.25
CA PHE A 909 24.76 -23.49 -35.45
C PHE A 909 25.97 -24.11 -36.15
N GLY A 910 25.83 -25.34 -36.64
CA GLY A 910 26.93 -26.13 -37.20
C GLY A 910 27.55 -25.57 -38.49
N ASP A 911 26.92 -24.57 -39.11
CA ASP A 911 27.45 -23.83 -40.25
C ASP A 911 28.07 -22.46 -39.88
N GLY A 912 28.18 -22.17 -38.58
CA GLY A 912 28.75 -20.93 -38.06
C GLY A 912 27.84 -19.70 -38.18
N SER A 913 26.64 -19.84 -38.73
CA SER A 913 25.65 -18.76 -38.69
C SER A 913 25.24 -18.45 -37.25
N THR A 914 24.72 -17.24 -37.03
CA THR A 914 24.23 -16.79 -35.71
C THR A 914 22.73 -16.46 -35.73
N TRP A 915 22.09 -16.64 -36.88
CA TRP A 915 20.67 -16.42 -37.12
C TRP A 915 20.14 -17.48 -38.09
N LYS A 916 18.95 -18.03 -37.78
CA LYS A 916 18.25 -19.00 -38.62
C LYS A 916 16.80 -18.57 -38.85
N GLU A 917 16.35 -18.85 -40.07
CA GLU A 917 14.94 -18.79 -40.46
C GLU A 917 14.53 -20.15 -40.99
N ILE A 918 13.60 -20.80 -40.29
CA ILE A 918 13.28 -22.21 -40.48
C ILE A 918 11.80 -22.31 -40.83
N PRO A 919 11.45 -22.62 -42.09
CA PRO A 919 10.08 -22.94 -42.47
C PRO A 919 9.60 -24.18 -41.72
N LEU A 920 8.42 -24.10 -41.09
CA LEU A 920 7.83 -25.23 -40.39
C LEU A 920 6.30 -25.22 -40.57
N GLY A 921 5.79 -26.21 -41.32
CA GLY A 921 4.37 -26.23 -41.70
C GLY A 921 3.99 -24.98 -42.50
N GLN A 922 2.96 -24.26 -42.06
CA GLN A 922 2.51 -23.01 -42.70
C GLN A 922 3.20 -21.75 -42.15
N GLY A 923 3.98 -21.87 -41.07
CA GLY A 923 4.63 -20.78 -40.38
C GLY A 923 6.16 -20.84 -40.43
N ARG A 924 6.80 -20.11 -39.52
CA ARG A 924 8.26 -19.98 -39.46
C ARG A 924 8.79 -19.88 -38.03
N VAL A 925 9.94 -20.52 -37.78
CA VAL A 925 10.77 -20.28 -36.59
C VAL A 925 11.94 -19.39 -36.97
N PHE A 926 12.14 -18.33 -36.20
CA PHE A 926 13.31 -17.45 -36.23
C PHE A 926 14.15 -17.74 -34.99
N TRP A 927 15.45 -17.96 -35.17
CA TRP A 927 16.31 -18.37 -34.05
C TRP A 927 17.65 -17.63 -34.08
N SER A 928 17.91 -16.84 -33.03
CA SER A 928 19.22 -16.25 -32.74
C SER A 928 20.08 -17.19 -31.87
N SER A 929 21.35 -17.35 -32.24
CA SER A 929 22.34 -18.11 -31.46
C SER A 929 22.53 -17.58 -30.04
N TYR A 930 22.39 -16.27 -29.85
CA TYR A 930 22.65 -15.58 -28.60
C TYR A 930 21.39 -14.93 -28.04
N SER A 931 21.39 -14.74 -26.73
CA SER A 931 20.39 -13.95 -26.03
C SER A 931 20.50 -12.48 -26.45
N ALA A 932 19.44 -11.94 -27.05
CA ALA A 932 19.40 -10.54 -27.45
C ALA A 932 18.98 -9.64 -26.29
N GLU A 933 18.12 -10.16 -25.42
CA GLU A 933 17.57 -9.43 -24.27
C GLU A 933 18.60 -9.36 -23.13
N LEU A 934 19.41 -10.40 -22.89
CA LEU A 934 20.44 -10.38 -21.84
C LEU A 934 21.76 -9.76 -22.26
N ALA A 935 21.84 -9.22 -23.48
CA ALA A 935 22.91 -8.31 -23.82
C ALA A 935 22.76 -6.98 -23.05
N ASP A 936 23.88 -6.28 -22.86
CA ASP A 936 23.89 -4.94 -22.28
C ASP A 936 23.04 -3.98 -23.15
N GLY A 937 22.12 -3.24 -22.54
CA GLY A 937 21.20 -2.31 -23.23
C GLY A 937 19.99 -2.99 -23.90
N LEU A 938 19.29 -2.23 -24.76
CA LEU A 938 18.09 -2.68 -25.48
C LEU A 938 18.30 -2.77 -27.01
N ASP A 939 19.43 -2.29 -27.53
CA ASP A 939 19.66 -2.13 -28.97
C ASP A 939 19.62 -3.47 -29.74
N ALA A 940 20.18 -4.52 -29.16
CA ALA A 940 20.22 -5.84 -29.78
C ALA A 940 18.80 -6.42 -29.92
N ALA A 941 18.03 -6.44 -28.83
CA ALA A 941 16.63 -6.88 -28.84
C ALA A 941 15.78 -6.03 -29.79
N THR A 942 15.89 -4.69 -29.71
CA THR A 942 15.15 -3.75 -30.57
C THR A 942 15.46 -3.97 -32.05
N SER A 943 16.73 -4.19 -32.41
CA SER A 943 17.16 -4.43 -33.80
C SER A 943 16.59 -5.72 -34.38
N ILE A 944 16.62 -6.81 -33.61
CA ILE A 944 16.09 -8.12 -34.03
C ILE A 944 14.57 -8.05 -34.13
N TYR A 945 13.91 -7.48 -33.13
CA TYR A 945 12.45 -7.36 -33.13
C TYR A 945 11.99 -6.48 -34.29
N SER A 946 12.65 -5.35 -34.55
CA SER A 946 12.35 -4.46 -35.69
C SER A 946 12.41 -5.20 -37.04
N TYR A 947 13.46 -6.02 -37.23
CA TYR A 947 13.59 -6.87 -38.42
C TYR A 947 12.40 -7.83 -38.55
N LEU A 948 12.01 -8.48 -37.45
CA LEU A 948 10.88 -9.40 -37.48
C LEU A 948 9.56 -8.71 -37.74
N LEU A 949 9.25 -7.60 -37.05
CA LEU A 949 8.01 -6.87 -37.27
C LEU A 949 7.87 -6.45 -38.74
N THR A 950 8.96 -6.01 -39.36
CA THR A 950 9.01 -5.73 -40.81
C THR A 950 8.73 -6.98 -41.64
N THR A 951 9.37 -8.10 -41.30
CA THR A 951 9.26 -9.38 -42.02
C THR A 951 7.84 -9.97 -41.95
N VAL A 952 7.22 -9.94 -40.77
CA VAL A 952 5.86 -10.46 -40.53
C VAL A 952 4.77 -9.39 -40.75
N LYS A 953 5.15 -8.18 -41.15
CA LYS A 953 4.27 -7.04 -41.47
C LYS A 953 3.41 -6.55 -40.29
N ILE A 954 3.94 -6.64 -39.08
CA ILE A 954 3.36 -6.00 -37.89
C ILE A 954 3.84 -4.55 -37.86
N LYS A 955 2.94 -3.61 -37.60
CA LYS A 955 3.23 -2.18 -37.50
C LYS A 955 2.61 -1.61 -36.22
N PRO A 956 3.15 -0.49 -35.69
CA PRO A 956 2.46 0.30 -34.67
C PRO A 956 1.06 0.72 -35.15
N ALA A 957 0.16 1.01 -34.21
CA ALA A 957 -1.20 1.45 -34.51
C ALA A 957 -1.27 2.90 -35.06
N PHE A 958 -0.13 3.56 -35.23
CA PHE A 958 0.00 4.95 -35.63
C PHE A 958 1.27 5.17 -36.45
N GLU A 959 1.33 6.32 -37.12
CA GLU A 959 2.52 6.83 -37.81
C GLU A 959 3.08 8.02 -37.04
N LEU A 960 4.31 7.89 -36.54
CA LEU A 960 5.06 9.00 -35.95
C LEU A 960 5.47 9.99 -37.03
N GLN A 961 5.20 11.27 -36.81
CA GLN A 961 5.66 12.36 -37.67
C GLN A 961 7.07 12.83 -37.28
N SER A 962 7.50 12.53 -36.07
CA SER A 962 8.85 12.79 -35.55
C SER A 962 9.32 11.65 -34.64
N ALA A 963 10.63 11.45 -34.56
CA ALA A 963 11.20 10.51 -33.60
C ALA A 963 10.92 10.96 -32.16
N VAL A 964 10.67 10.00 -31.27
CA VAL A 964 10.48 10.24 -29.84
C VAL A 964 11.69 9.70 -29.05
N PRO A 965 12.01 10.28 -27.88
CA PRO A 965 13.09 9.79 -27.04
C PRO A 965 12.86 8.34 -26.57
N PRO A 966 13.93 7.56 -26.31
CA PRO A 966 13.82 6.15 -25.87
C PRO A 966 13.05 5.93 -24.57
N GLY A 967 12.98 6.94 -23.69
CA GLY A 967 12.21 6.89 -22.44
C GLY A 967 10.72 7.23 -22.61
N VAL A 968 10.21 7.38 -23.84
CA VAL A 968 8.78 7.59 -24.09
C VAL A 968 8.10 6.29 -24.50
N LEU A 969 7.10 5.89 -23.73
CA LEU A 969 6.15 4.86 -24.11
C LEU A 969 4.95 5.48 -24.81
N ILE A 970 4.49 4.81 -25.87
CA ILE A 970 3.21 5.11 -26.52
C ILE A 970 2.50 3.76 -26.73
N SER A 971 1.46 3.52 -25.94
CA SER A 971 0.59 2.36 -26.07
C SER A 971 -0.74 2.78 -26.71
N ALA A 972 -1.23 1.99 -27.65
CA ALA A 972 -2.50 2.21 -28.31
C ALA A 972 -3.36 0.94 -28.22
N THR A 973 -4.57 1.08 -27.69
CA THR A 973 -5.57 0.00 -27.61
C THR A 973 -6.73 0.35 -28.53
N GLU A 974 -6.88 -0.40 -29.62
CA GLU A 974 -8.04 -0.28 -30.50
C GLU A 974 -9.27 -0.89 -29.81
N LEU A 975 -10.29 -0.07 -29.55
CA LEU A 975 -11.58 -0.47 -28.96
C LEU A 975 -12.65 -0.55 -30.05
N GLN A 976 -13.86 -0.97 -29.70
CA GLN A 976 -14.96 -1.11 -30.66
C GLN A 976 -15.22 0.19 -31.45
N ASP A 977 -15.35 1.32 -30.75
CA ASP A 977 -15.76 2.61 -31.32
C ASP A 977 -14.69 3.70 -31.25
N SER A 978 -13.53 3.39 -30.68
CA SER A 978 -12.49 4.35 -30.34
C SER A 978 -11.09 3.72 -30.32
N VAL A 979 -10.06 4.53 -30.11
CA VAL A 979 -8.68 4.10 -29.84
C VAL A 979 -8.18 4.84 -28.61
N LEU A 980 -7.77 4.09 -27.57
CA LEU A 980 -7.20 4.65 -26.35
C LEU A 980 -5.68 4.69 -26.48
N TYR A 981 -5.12 5.89 -26.41
CA TYR A 981 -3.69 6.16 -26.32
C TYR A 981 -3.31 6.41 -24.87
N ILE A 982 -2.24 5.73 -24.42
CA ILE A 982 -1.59 5.93 -23.13
C ILE A 982 -0.13 6.26 -23.44
N LEU A 983 0.30 7.44 -23.02
CA LEU A 983 1.65 7.95 -23.20
C LEU A 983 2.28 8.17 -21.84
N GLU A 984 3.53 7.80 -21.71
CA GLU A 984 4.30 7.94 -20.47
C GLU A 984 5.72 8.35 -20.83
N SER A 985 6.26 9.31 -20.10
CA SER A 985 7.65 9.75 -20.25
C SER A 985 8.41 9.43 -18.98
N GLU A 986 9.50 8.68 -19.11
CA GLU A 986 10.52 8.51 -18.07
C GLU A 986 11.70 9.48 -18.27
N ASN A 987 11.63 10.38 -19.26
CA ASN A 987 12.72 11.30 -19.57
C ASN A 987 12.78 12.47 -18.58
N GLU A 988 13.99 13.02 -18.43
CA GLU A 988 14.25 14.27 -17.72
C GLU A 988 13.77 15.52 -18.48
N GLU A 989 13.67 15.43 -19.82
CA GLU A 989 13.21 16.51 -20.67
C GLU A 989 11.81 16.23 -21.24
N ASP A 990 11.07 17.31 -21.52
CA ASP A 990 9.78 17.22 -22.20
C ASP A 990 9.94 16.63 -23.62
N ALA A 991 9.00 15.77 -24.01
CA ALA A 991 8.98 15.15 -25.34
C ALA A 991 7.90 15.76 -26.23
N ALA A 992 8.26 16.11 -27.46
CA ALA A 992 7.28 16.46 -28.49
C ALA A 992 6.70 15.18 -29.10
N ILE A 993 5.39 14.99 -28.95
CA ILE A 993 4.66 13.89 -29.55
C ILE A 993 3.88 14.44 -30.73
N ASP A 994 4.08 13.86 -31.92
CA ASP A 994 3.30 14.13 -33.11
C ASP A 994 3.09 12.81 -33.86
N LEU A 995 1.84 12.33 -33.86
CA LEU A 995 1.47 11.07 -34.47
C LEU A 995 0.13 11.16 -35.20
N ARG A 996 -0.09 10.23 -36.12
CA ARG A 996 -1.34 10.05 -36.84
C ARG A 996 -1.87 8.64 -36.63
N ASP A 997 -3.07 8.53 -36.09
CA ASP A 997 -3.71 7.24 -35.79
C ASP A 997 -4.06 6.48 -37.08
N SER A 998 -3.70 5.20 -37.16
CA SER A 998 -3.88 4.41 -38.38
C SER A 998 -5.33 3.97 -38.62
N ALA A 999 -6.16 3.92 -37.58
CA ALA A 999 -7.54 3.46 -37.68
C ALA A 999 -8.51 4.58 -38.09
N THR A 1000 -8.21 5.82 -37.69
CA THR A 1000 -9.11 6.99 -37.81
C THR A 1000 -8.53 8.10 -38.68
N ASP A 1001 -7.23 8.07 -38.95
CA ASP A 1001 -6.46 9.15 -39.62
C ASP A 1001 -6.42 10.47 -38.83
N ALA A 1002 -6.82 10.43 -37.54
CA ALA A 1002 -6.80 11.60 -36.67
C ALA A 1002 -5.37 11.93 -36.21
N PRO A 1003 -4.98 13.21 -36.21
CA PRO A 1003 -3.71 13.64 -35.62
C PRO A 1003 -3.81 13.70 -34.09
N LEU A 1004 -2.71 13.36 -33.42
CA LEU A 1004 -2.50 13.56 -32.00
C LEU A 1004 -1.13 14.23 -31.80
N ALA A 1005 -1.16 15.50 -31.40
CA ALA A 1005 0.04 16.27 -31.11
C ALA A 1005 -0.04 16.89 -29.72
N LEU A 1006 1.01 16.70 -28.93
CA LEU A 1006 1.15 17.29 -27.60
C LEU A 1006 2.62 17.43 -27.21
N LYS A 1007 2.88 18.26 -26.21
CA LYS A 1007 4.16 18.30 -25.52
C LYS A 1007 4.01 17.54 -24.21
N LEU A 1008 4.50 16.30 -24.16
CA LEU A 1008 4.44 15.46 -22.98
C LEU A 1008 5.53 15.91 -21.99
N PRO A 1009 5.18 16.43 -20.81
CA PRO A 1009 6.19 16.90 -19.87
C PRO A 1009 7.09 15.76 -19.34
N ALA A 1010 8.30 16.11 -18.90
CA ALA A 1010 9.23 15.18 -18.28
C ALA A 1010 8.59 14.42 -17.10
N GLN A 1011 8.77 13.09 -17.03
CA GLN A 1011 8.26 12.25 -15.93
C GLN A 1011 6.72 12.22 -15.75
N HIS A 1012 5.94 12.72 -16.72
CA HIS A 1012 4.48 12.74 -16.68
C HIS A 1012 3.84 11.72 -17.62
N ALA A 1013 2.52 11.55 -17.51
CA ALA A 1013 1.72 10.73 -18.41
C ALA A 1013 0.62 11.54 -19.11
N ALA A 1014 0.17 11.05 -20.27
CA ALA A 1014 -0.98 11.59 -20.98
C ALA A 1014 -1.85 10.47 -21.52
N LEU A 1015 -3.17 10.65 -21.49
CA LEU A 1015 -4.13 9.70 -22.07
C LEU A 1015 -5.02 10.43 -23.05
N ALA A 1016 -5.24 9.85 -24.23
CA ALA A 1016 -6.19 10.38 -25.22
C ALA A 1016 -7.06 9.26 -25.77
N LEU A 1017 -8.37 9.51 -25.82
CA LEU A 1017 -9.32 8.65 -26.48
C LEU A 1017 -9.73 9.29 -27.80
N ILE A 1018 -9.48 8.61 -28.92
CA ILE A 1018 -9.87 9.07 -30.25
C ILE A 1018 -11.12 8.32 -30.69
N GLY A 1019 -12.21 9.05 -30.96
CA GLY A 1019 -13.46 8.45 -31.45
C GLY A 1019 -13.36 8.09 -32.92
N LYS A 1020 -13.71 6.85 -33.31
CA LYS A 1020 -13.66 6.40 -34.71
C LYS A 1020 -14.65 7.15 -35.61
N LYS A 1021 -15.77 7.59 -35.05
CA LYS A 1021 -16.79 8.37 -35.76
C LYS A 1021 -16.41 9.83 -35.90
N GLU A 1022 -15.94 10.43 -34.81
CA GLU A 1022 -15.57 11.84 -34.71
C GLU A 1022 -14.24 12.13 -35.41
N LYS A 1023 -13.36 11.13 -35.50
CA LYS A 1023 -11.98 11.25 -35.99
C LYS A 1023 -11.22 12.36 -35.26
N ALA A 1024 -11.45 12.45 -33.96
CA ALA A 1024 -10.89 13.46 -33.09
C ALA A 1024 -10.79 12.92 -31.66
N VAL A 1025 -9.97 13.59 -30.85
CA VAL A 1025 -9.87 13.33 -29.41
C VAL A 1025 -11.19 13.69 -28.72
N VAL A 1026 -11.83 12.71 -28.09
CA VAL A 1026 -13.12 12.85 -27.39
C VAL A 1026 -12.96 12.86 -25.86
N ALA A 1027 -11.85 12.34 -25.35
CA ALA A 1027 -11.45 12.43 -23.94
C ALA A 1027 -9.94 12.54 -23.82
N ARG A 1028 -9.44 13.25 -22.79
CA ARG A 1028 -8.00 13.45 -22.61
C ARG A 1028 -7.57 13.77 -21.17
N TYR A 1029 -6.30 13.48 -20.86
CA TYR A 1029 -5.60 13.79 -19.61
C TYR A 1029 -4.13 14.13 -19.92
N GLY A 1030 -3.54 15.12 -19.24
CA GLY A 1030 -2.12 15.49 -19.40
C GLY A 1030 -1.78 16.27 -20.68
N PHE A 1031 -2.72 17.06 -21.22
CA PHE A 1031 -2.59 17.83 -22.48
C PHE A 1031 -2.41 19.33 -22.28
#